data_AF-A0A0B7NWA6-F1
#
_entry.id   AF-A0A0B7NWA6-F1
#
_cell.length_a   1.000
_cell.length_b   1.000
_cell.length_c   1.000
_cell.angle_alpha   90.00
_cell.angle_beta   90.00
_cell.angle_gamma   90.00
#
_symmetry.space_group_name_H-M   'P 1'
#
loop_
_entity.id
_entity.type
_entity.pdbx_description
1 polymer ?
#
loop_
_entity_poly.entity_id
_entity_poly.type
_entity_poly.pdbx_seq_one_letter_code
_entity_poly.pdbx_strand_id
1 'polypeptide(L)'
;MNKELNSLVCKYKVACQELQEINDKIETVNSSEQAITNHFSSASTSTSTTSSKSNRKKEEVDERLDQIICKLKLDVDTVFTKRLAETQATKSAVQSYIDNTIWMLFSRTELQKNTLLFNNDQKRIDDRKCLMKLISTLLEVDQEQDEIKGYTTQLHDWIIHIITIYLRLGGINERKKILELLTTTSNVESWAIPLIQMNIDNMSHASELLDTLDVIFIKPKEWTWTEDDFLAVLDQLAIDYNYSKLVESVDPEKESVDAVLNFSQALRNKLMQAIHRSKNMNSLIKRLAQTITQIAILLIDTIAEKGWQCQEQVDTFLSQLILGFYELKDKGGWFFLPTIPFKALSIDALWLVTVRILRLKNDTPPPWSINQVLDDHLPNITRFQYELNDSQMQGFFMLNCLTNIATCIPSGVDEIGAFNDPKSTLSTCIVAVISYTLFTVAFVDKNLREVFYKDVRDNFGPICKSHPFIISLLFRWTAEHIVIMERMALYLFHSLNLDNWSILKDDLKLLHKLMSSASKAVALNSQQTAQIQLAKYILQHLNYGYTCDSVDHQASKSQPWHSRKMPFLNYDVHEEIAFILLDACQQFQPLPDASAKNTSDNKGAIELVGTVTTVVTTYLPIADQIQLLKSTYDNSINNNSNSGNTASDIINWAWSVAIQLKLYDCPLSPRASDIENSITLPFLKLVLNSYNAVSSSHSALLIYISFMLSVTSRHFLRFESNDGWMKLLVILKRGKPEAVIHAFSEMIPSFVYMHGDDFFNDESLSDFFKHLVELKTDPMLTKAAAKTHKGTDFTGIDIIISSHVWHAHLIDSVSDLMDENGKGFSYVDLVMHSWLKTVFRKADWMWHSGYVSVVDCLCKFAFILYRHGMVFQMLLEEHKRMESTKLLQSASSPRLTRFIKNMVVSDGGPYTSLLTGEWSMLKASKGPGVEQNCHWFSFEVLVMETINEASFRHELCCLITEQLSNSQEHPKPSTDIASVYRLSTQKKPLEYLAIYRWLQHIIVMPVDHPLLPLYLQMFFSLYYLNINDQATLGYVCFNKKSDLTTKLRDYIASVQTYYGQKITTAAAATTTMTKNGDNSFNQQGTSGHTVLNAEVLQQLYYAMWLWLGNGDLSSLMEDIHQLPSHYNIYRLQLCYAKKLESDLPWNQADRYWTDLVDIEQLVQDFLSFSWEGSEKFRTDDITATAAKADDLTSLSTTTRRRLRSIADSSTIEPLPSLVINTPSTSTSTSSIKKKMNLK
;
A
#
# COMPACT_ATOMS: atom_id res chain seq x y z
N MET A 1 -60.37 -34.01 36.00
CA MET A 1 -59.20 -33.59 35.22
C MET A 1 -58.52 -32.37 35.83
N ASN A 2 -59.02 -31.14 35.63
CA ASN A 2 -58.35 -29.91 36.09
C ASN A 2 -58.06 -29.88 37.63
N LYS A 3 -59.07 -30.18 38.47
CA LYS A 3 -58.90 -30.24 39.94
C LYS A 3 -57.93 -31.33 40.43
N GLU A 4 -57.76 -32.40 39.66
CA GLU A 4 -56.98 -33.57 40.07
C GLU A 4 -55.49 -33.36 39.78
N LEU A 5 -55.16 -32.87 38.57
CA LEU A 5 -53.79 -32.46 38.24
C LEU A 5 -53.32 -31.34 39.17
N ASN A 6 -54.13 -30.29 39.36
CA ASN A 6 -53.81 -29.20 40.26
C ASN A 6 -53.57 -29.72 41.70
N SER A 7 -54.43 -30.60 42.21
CA SER A 7 -54.21 -31.22 43.53
C SER A 7 -52.92 -32.05 43.62
N LEU A 8 -52.54 -32.77 42.57
CA LEU A 8 -51.30 -33.56 42.55
C LEU A 8 -50.06 -32.66 42.48
N VAL A 9 -50.11 -31.60 41.66
CA VAL A 9 -49.01 -30.62 41.55
C VAL A 9 -48.86 -29.82 42.85
N CYS A 10 -49.95 -29.40 43.50
CA CYS A 10 -49.87 -28.76 44.83
C CYS A 10 -49.27 -29.69 45.89
N LYS A 11 -49.62 -30.99 45.88
CA LYS A 11 -49.00 -31.96 46.81
C LYS A 11 -47.51 -32.12 46.55
N TYR A 12 -47.09 -32.09 45.28
CA TYR A 12 -45.69 -32.11 44.92
C TYR A 12 -44.96 -30.82 45.37
N LYS A 13 -45.57 -29.65 45.17
CA LYS A 13 -45.08 -28.35 45.66
C LYS A 13 -44.86 -28.36 47.18
N VAL A 14 -45.85 -28.83 47.94
CA VAL A 14 -45.74 -28.95 49.41
C VAL A 14 -44.62 -29.92 49.81
N ALA A 15 -44.51 -31.08 49.15
CA ALA A 15 -43.43 -32.02 49.44
C ALA A 15 -42.04 -31.43 49.15
N CYS A 16 -41.89 -30.64 48.08
CA CYS A 16 -40.67 -29.91 47.76
C CYS A 16 -40.35 -28.81 48.79
N GLN A 17 -41.35 -28.05 49.26
CA GLN A 17 -41.18 -27.05 50.32
C GLN A 17 -40.69 -27.69 51.62
N GLU A 18 -41.33 -28.78 52.05
CA GLU A 18 -40.93 -29.50 53.26
C GLU A 18 -39.52 -30.11 53.13
N LEU A 19 -39.15 -30.59 51.94
CA LEU A 19 -37.81 -31.11 51.67
C LEU A 19 -36.74 -30.01 51.73
N GLN A 20 -37.02 -28.82 51.17
CA GLN A 20 -36.12 -27.68 51.23
C GLN A 20 -35.99 -27.14 52.66
N GLU A 21 -37.09 -27.05 53.42
CA GLU A 21 -37.05 -26.64 54.83
C GLU A 21 -36.17 -27.58 55.66
N ILE A 22 -36.19 -28.89 55.38
CA ILE A 22 -35.31 -29.86 56.04
C ILE A 22 -33.87 -29.71 55.57
N ASN A 23 -33.65 -29.43 54.28
CA ASN A 23 -32.31 -29.19 53.74
C ASN A 23 -31.67 -27.93 54.35
N ASP A 24 -32.43 -26.84 54.48
CA ASP A 24 -31.99 -25.61 55.15
C ASP A 24 -31.74 -25.88 56.64
N LYS A 25 -32.60 -26.67 57.30
CA LYS A 25 -32.36 -27.10 58.68
C LYS A 25 -31.11 -27.96 58.82
N ILE A 26 -30.82 -28.85 57.87
CA ILE A 26 -29.57 -29.63 57.81
C ILE A 26 -28.37 -28.68 57.70
N GLU A 27 -28.43 -27.68 56.82
CA GLU A 27 -27.36 -26.68 56.71
C GLU A 27 -27.19 -25.88 58.01
N THR A 28 -28.27 -25.47 58.68
CA THR A 28 -28.17 -24.79 59.98
C THR A 28 -27.63 -25.70 61.09
N VAL A 29 -27.97 -26.99 61.10
CA VAL A 29 -27.45 -27.99 62.04
C VAL A 29 -25.96 -28.22 61.81
N ASN A 30 -25.53 -28.36 60.55
CA ASN A 30 -24.13 -28.50 60.18
C ASN A 30 -23.32 -27.22 60.48
N SER A 31 -23.92 -26.04 60.28
CA SER A 31 -23.31 -24.74 60.64
C SER A 31 -23.19 -24.56 62.16
N SER A 32 -24.20 -25.00 62.91
CA SER A 32 -24.21 -25.00 64.38
C SER A 32 -23.20 -26.00 64.95
N GLU A 33 -23.04 -27.17 64.32
CA GLU A 33 -22.00 -28.15 64.63
C GLU A 33 -20.60 -27.56 64.39
N GLN A 34 -20.38 -26.87 63.27
CA GLN A 34 -19.15 -26.12 63.01
C GLN A 34 -18.90 -25.03 64.07
N ALA A 35 -19.95 -24.33 64.53
CA ALA A 35 -19.83 -23.34 65.59
C ALA A 35 -19.48 -23.98 66.95
N ILE A 36 -20.07 -25.13 67.28
CA ILE A 36 -19.79 -25.89 68.52
C ILE A 36 -18.37 -26.46 68.50
N THR A 37 -17.96 -27.12 67.42
CA THR A 37 -16.59 -27.62 67.25
C THR A 37 -15.55 -26.50 67.31
N ASN A 38 -15.84 -25.32 66.71
CA ASN A 38 -14.99 -24.14 66.84
C ASN A 38 -14.92 -23.62 68.30
N HIS A 39 -16.03 -23.60 69.03
CA HIS A 39 -16.05 -23.16 70.44
C HIS A 39 -15.28 -24.13 71.36
N PHE A 40 -15.36 -25.44 71.15
CA PHE A 40 -14.58 -26.45 71.87
C PHE A 40 -13.08 -26.42 71.50
N SER A 41 -12.73 -26.08 70.24
CA SER A 41 -11.34 -25.87 69.82
C SER A 41 -10.71 -24.59 70.41
N SER A 42 -11.50 -23.54 70.66
CA SER A 42 -11.05 -22.31 71.33
C SER A 42 -10.88 -22.46 72.85
N ALA A 43 -11.68 -23.32 73.49
CA ALA A 43 -11.58 -23.57 74.94
C ALA A 43 -10.46 -24.56 75.31
N SER A 44 -9.88 -25.27 74.34
CA SER A 44 -8.76 -26.20 74.52
C SER A 44 -7.37 -25.54 74.36
N THR A 45 -7.31 -24.25 74.00
CA THR A 45 -6.06 -23.48 73.87
C THR A 45 -5.77 -22.53 75.04
N SER A 46 -6.66 -22.39 76.03
CA SER A 46 -6.46 -21.51 77.20
C SER A 46 -6.86 -22.15 78.54
N THR A 47 -6.06 -23.10 79.03
CA THR A 47 -5.77 -23.32 80.47
C THR A 47 -4.79 -24.48 80.61
N SER A 48 -3.51 -24.11 80.61
CA SER A 48 -2.44 -24.91 81.18
C SER A 48 -2.60 -24.99 82.71
N THR A 49 -2.20 -26.14 83.26
CA THR A 49 -1.95 -26.45 84.68
C THR A 49 -3.12 -26.85 85.59
N THR A 50 -2.99 -28.08 86.11
CA THR A 50 -3.56 -28.70 87.34
C THR A 50 -4.85 -29.54 87.28
N SER A 51 -4.70 -30.77 87.81
CA SER A 51 -5.70 -31.74 88.30
C SER A 51 -6.29 -32.80 87.33
N SER A 52 -5.70 -33.99 87.40
CA SER A 52 -6.08 -35.26 86.73
C SER A 52 -7.38 -35.91 87.23
N LYS A 53 -8.30 -35.15 87.85
CA LYS A 53 -9.65 -35.61 88.22
C LYS A 53 -10.78 -34.90 87.47
N SER A 54 -10.46 -33.86 86.69
CA SER A 54 -11.40 -33.09 85.86
C SER A 54 -11.60 -33.70 84.45
N ASN A 55 -10.56 -34.30 83.87
CA ASN A 55 -10.61 -34.83 82.49
C ASN A 55 -11.64 -35.94 82.28
N ARG A 56 -11.89 -36.82 83.26
CA ARG A 56 -12.86 -37.92 83.11
C ARG A 56 -14.31 -37.45 82.99
N LYS A 57 -14.67 -36.32 83.62
CA LYS A 57 -16.00 -35.72 83.47
C LYS A 57 -16.14 -34.91 82.19
N LYS A 58 -15.03 -34.38 81.65
CA LYS A 58 -15.01 -33.63 80.40
C LYS A 58 -15.09 -34.56 79.19
N GLU A 59 -14.32 -35.65 79.20
CA GLU A 59 -14.41 -36.73 78.20
C GLU A 59 -15.79 -37.40 78.18
N GLU A 60 -16.42 -37.62 79.35
CA GLU A 60 -17.78 -38.21 79.40
C GLU A 60 -18.87 -37.23 78.90
N VAL A 61 -18.66 -35.92 79.03
CA VAL A 61 -19.58 -34.90 78.50
C VAL A 61 -19.38 -34.71 77.00
N ASP A 62 -18.14 -34.75 76.51
CA ASP A 62 -17.81 -34.68 75.09
C ASP A 62 -18.29 -35.96 74.35
N GLU A 63 -18.10 -37.17 74.92
CA GLU A 63 -18.67 -38.41 74.36
C GLU A 63 -20.21 -38.39 74.33
N ARG A 64 -20.86 -37.82 75.35
CA ARG A 64 -22.32 -37.67 75.37
C ARG A 64 -22.79 -36.64 74.34
N LEU A 65 -22.05 -35.55 74.14
CA LEU A 65 -22.35 -34.54 73.13
C LEU A 65 -22.20 -35.13 71.72
N ASP A 66 -21.12 -35.86 71.46
CA ASP A 66 -20.89 -36.54 70.18
C ASP A 66 -21.93 -37.64 69.91
N GLN A 67 -22.36 -38.38 70.95
CA GLN A 67 -23.46 -39.33 70.82
C GLN A 67 -24.80 -38.64 70.52
N ILE A 68 -25.06 -37.47 71.10
CA ILE A 68 -26.26 -36.67 70.82
C ILE A 68 -26.22 -36.11 69.41
N ILE A 69 -25.08 -35.59 68.95
CA ILE A 69 -24.89 -35.08 67.59
C ILE A 69 -25.03 -36.21 66.56
N CYS A 70 -24.39 -37.36 66.80
CA CYS A 70 -24.51 -38.53 65.92
C CYS A 70 -25.95 -39.04 65.85
N LYS A 71 -26.68 -39.05 66.98
CA LYS A 71 -28.09 -39.44 67.01
C LYS A 71 -28.98 -38.43 66.29
N LEU A 72 -28.75 -37.13 66.50
CA LEU A 72 -29.45 -36.07 65.80
C LEU A 72 -29.22 -36.15 64.29
N LYS A 73 -27.98 -36.42 63.83
CA LYS A 73 -27.66 -36.64 62.42
C LYS A 73 -28.41 -37.84 61.84
N LEU A 74 -28.43 -38.96 62.55
CA LEU A 74 -29.11 -40.17 62.10
C LEU A 74 -30.63 -39.95 62.01
N ASP A 75 -31.21 -39.21 62.96
CA ASP A 75 -32.63 -38.82 62.98
C ASP A 75 -32.96 -37.83 61.84
N VAL A 76 -32.09 -36.85 61.59
CA VAL A 76 -32.23 -35.88 60.50
C VAL A 76 -32.07 -36.56 59.13
N ASP A 77 -31.10 -37.45 58.96
CA ASP A 77 -30.88 -38.21 57.72
C ASP A 77 -32.04 -39.16 57.43
N THR A 78 -32.64 -39.79 58.46
CA THR A 78 -33.84 -40.62 58.28
C THR A 78 -35.06 -39.79 57.89
N VAL A 79 -35.23 -38.61 58.50
CA VAL A 79 -36.30 -37.68 58.12
C VAL A 79 -36.09 -37.15 56.69
N PHE A 80 -34.85 -36.83 56.31
CA PHE A 80 -34.50 -36.38 54.96
C PHE A 80 -34.74 -37.47 53.91
N THR A 81 -34.26 -38.70 54.12
CA THR A 81 -34.50 -39.81 53.18
C THR A 81 -35.99 -40.13 53.05
N LYS A 82 -36.74 -40.04 54.14
CA LYS A 82 -38.21 -40.22 54.09
C LYS A 82 -38.88 -39.13 53.25
N ARG A 83 -38.54 -37.86 53.46
CA ARG A 83 -39.12 -36.73 52.72
C ARG A 83 -38.68 -36.69 51.26
N LEU A 84 -37.46 -37.13 50.98
CA LEU A 84 -36.97 -37.34 49.62
C LEU A 84 -37.76 -38.43 48.90
N ALA A 85 -38.07 -39.54 49.58
CA ALA A 85 -38.92 -40.60 49.02
C ALA A 85 -40.38 -40.12 48.80
N GLU A 86 -40.94 -39.34 49.73
CA GLU A 86 -42.28 -38.74 49.57
C GLU A 86 -42.33 -37.75 48.38
N THR A 87 -41.29 -36.95 48.20
CA THR A 87 -41.14 -36.02 47.07
C THR A 87 -41.01 -36.76 45.74
N GLN A 88 -40.23 -37.86 45.70
CA GLN A 88 -40.13 -38.71 44.51
C GLN A 88 -41.43 -39.43 44.18
N ALA A 89 -42.18 -39.88 45.19
CA ALA A 89 -43.48 -40.53 45.00
C ALA A 89 -44.53 -39.57 44.43
N THR A 90 -44.62 -38.35 44.97
CA THR A 90 -45.54 -37.32 44.48
C THR A 90 -45.16 -36.84 43.08
N LYS A 91 -43.87 -36.65 42.78
CA LYS A 91 -43.36 -36.40 41.42
C LYS A 91 -43.79 -37.50 40.43
N SER A 92 -43.60 -38.75 40.81
CA SER A 92 -43.96 -39.92 39.97
C SER A 92 -45.47 -40.02 39.72
N ALA A 93 -46.29 -39.61 40.70
CA ALA A 93 -47.74 -39.57 40.55
C ALA A 93 -48.19 -38.52 39.52
N VAL A 94 -47.58 -37.32 39.53
CA VAL A 94 -47.84 -36.28 38.51
C VAL A 94 -47.40 -36.76 37.12
N GLN A 95 -46.18 -37.31 37.01
CA GLN A 95 -45.68 -37.85 35.74
C GLN A 95 -46.59 -38.95 35.18
N SER A 96 -47.02 -39.90 36.02
CA SER A 96 -47.92 -40.98 35.61
C SER A 96 -49.28 -40.46 35.12
N TYR A 97 -49.79 -39.40 35.74
CA TYR A 97 -51.02 -38.75 35.29
C TYR A 97 -50.87 -38.14 33.89
N ILE A 98 -49.77 -37.41 33.66
CA ILE A 98 -49.44 -36.79 32.37
C ILE A 98 -49.26 -37.87 31.30
N ASP A 99 -48.44 -38.90 31.57
CA ASP A 99 -48.13 -39.99 30.64
C ASP A 99 -49.38 -40.80 30.28
N ASN A 100 -50.24 -41.13 31.25
CA ASN A 100 -51.52 -41.80 30.99
C ASN A 100 -52.44 -40.96 30.11
N THR A 101 -52.48 -39.65 30.35
CA THR A 101 -53.32 -38.73 29.57
C THR A 101 -52.83 -38.61 28.13
N ILE A 102 -51.51 -38.50 27.93
CA ILE A 102 -50.88 -38.48 26.60
C ILE A 102 -51.08 -39.84 25.89
N TRP A 103 -50.96 -40.95 26.62
CA TRP A 103 -51.14 -42.30 26.06
C TRP A 103 -52.56 -42.57 25.57
N MET A 104 -53.55 -41.87 26.13
CA MET A 104 -54.97 -41.97 25.75
C MET A 104 -55.38 -41.06 24.59
N LEU A 105 -54.46 -40.24 24.05
CA LEU A 105 -54.74 -39.39 22.88
C LEU A 105 -55.08 -40.26 21.67
N PHE A 106 -56.11 -39.85 20.91
CA PHE A 106 -56.49 -40.54 19.67
C PHE A 106 -55.35 -40.51 18.65
N SER A 107 -54.63 -39.39 18.59
CA SER A 107 -53.55 -39.12 17.62
C SER A 107 -52.19 -39.77 17.96
N ARG A 108 -52.11 -40.62 19.00
CA ARG A 108 -50.85 -41.18 19.54
C ARG A 108 -50.00 -41.92 18.50
N THR A 109 -50.62 -42.79 17.71
CA THR A 109 -49.91 -43.61 16.70
C THR A 109 -49.43 -42.79 15.51
N GLU A 110 -50.13 -41.70 15.18
CA GLU A 110 -49.76 -40.76 14.12
C GLU A 110 -48.59 -39.87 14.55
N LEU A 111 -48.58 -39.44 15.81
CA LEU A 111 -47.47 -38.71 16.44
C LEU A 111 -46.18 -39.53 16.46
N GLN A 112 -46.26 -40.82 16.80
CA GLN A 112 -45.09 -41.72 16.83
C GLN A 112 -44.46 -41.99 15.45
N LYS A 113 -45.24 -41.84 14.37
CA LYS A 113 -44.78 -42.09 12.99
C LYS A 113 -44.41 -40.81 12.23
N ASN A 114 -44.58 -39.62 12.82
CA ASN A 114 -44.39 -38.31 12.15
C ASN A 114 -45.22 -38.16 10.84
N THR A 115 -46.36 -38.85 10.71
CA THR A 115 -47.20 -38.86 9.49
C THR A 115 -48.45 -37.98 9.60
N LEU A 116 -48.47 -36.99 10.49
CA LEU A 116 -49.67 -36.21 10.78
C LEU A 116 -50.10 -35.36 9.56
N LEU A 117 -51.21 -35.75 8.95
CA LEU A 117 -51.93 -34.96 7.96
C LEU A 117 -52.86 -33.98 8.68
N PHE A 118 -52.65 -32.68 8.47
CA PHE A 118 -53.52 -31.59 8.95
C PHE A 118 -54.98 -31.90 8.61
N ASN A 119 -55.80 -32.22 9.61
CA ASN A 119 -57.21 -32.54 9.38
C ASN A 119 -58.06 -32.14 10.60
N ASN A 120 -59.15 -31.44 10.32
CA ASN A 120 -60.09 -30.87 11.31
C ASN A 120 -61.07 -31.92 11.90
N ASP A 121 -60.59 -33.15 12.13
CA ASP A 121 -61.43 -34.20 12.71
C ASP A 121 -61.77 -33.85 14.17
N GLN A 122 -63.03 -34.10 14.56
CA GLN A 122 -63.56 -33.72 15.88
C GLN A 122 -62.74 -34.36 17.02
N LYS A 123 -62.28 -35.59 16.83
CA LYS A 123 -61.41 -36.29 17.80
C LYS A 123 -60.07 -35.60 18.00
N ARG A 124 -59.49 -35.02 16.94
CA ARG A 124 -58.22 -34.26 17.01
C ARG A 124 -58.42 -32.87 17.59
N ILE A 125 -59.60 -32.26 17.39
CA ILE A 125 -60.00 -31.03 18.10
C ILE A 125 -60.11 -31.32 19.61
N ASP A 126 -60.67 -32.47 19.98
CA ASP A 126 -60.82 -32.87 21.37
C ASP A 126 -59.48 -33.22 22.03
N ASP A 127 -58.56 -33.89 21.32
CA ASP A 127 -57.15 -34.07 21.73
C ASP A 127 -56.46 -32.71 22.00
N ARG A 128 -56.60 -31.74 21.07
CA ARG A 128 -56.05 -30.38 21.24
C ARG A 128 -56.66 -29.64 22.43
N LYS A 129 -57.97 -29.73 22.63
CA LYS A 129 -58.65 -29.12 23.80
C LYS A 129 -58.19 -29.78 25.11
N CYS A 130 -57.94 -31.09 25.10
CA CYS A 130 -57.43 -31.84 26.24
C CYS A 130 -56.03 -31.34 26.64
N LEU A 131 -55.12 -31.25 25.66
CA LEU A 131 -53.76 -30.76 25.86
C LEU A 131 -53.72 -29.28 26.29
N MET A 132 -54.53 -28.41 25.69
CA MET A 132 -54.59 -27.00 26.12
C MET A 132 -55.09 -26.83 27.55
N LYS A 133 -56.00 -27.69 28.00
CA LYS A 133 -56.45 -27.67 29.39
C LYS A 133 -55.30 -28.04 30.33
N LEU A 134 -54.49 -29.05 29.99
CA LEU A 134 -53.30 -29.41 30.77
C LEU A 134 -52.28 -28.28 30.81
N ILE A 135 -51.99 -27.67 29.65
CA ILE A 135 -51.03 -26.55 29.53
C ILE A 135 -51.50 -25.36 30.38
N SER A 136 -52.77 -24.97 30.24
CA SER A 136 -53.32 -23.84 30.99
C SER A 136 -53.24 -24.10 32.50
N THR A 137 -53.53 -25.32 32.95
CA THR A 137 -53.46 -25.65 34.39
C THR A 137 -52.06 -25.67 34.95
N LEU A 138 -51.05 -26.06 34.17
CA LEU A 138 -49.67 -26.05 34.62
C LEU A 138 -49.10 -24.63 34.65
N LEU A 139 -49.45 -23.80 33.64
CA LEU A 139 -49.08 -22.38 33.61
C LEU A 139 -49.78 -21.57 34.70
N GLU A 140 -51.04 -21.87 35.03
CA GLU A 140 -51.75 -21.26 36.16
C GLU A 140 -51.05 -21.53 37.50
N VAL A 141 -50.47 -22.73 37.67
CA VAL A 141 -49.70 -23.09 38.87
C VAL A 141 -48.31 -22.45 38.88
N ASP A 142 -47.70 -22.28 37.71
CA ASP A 142 -46.39 -21.63 37.54
C ASP A 142 -46.42 -20.12 37.88
N GLN A 143 -47.56 -19.45 37.65
CA GLN A 143 -47.75 -18.03 37.99
C GLN A 143 -47.71 -17.72 39.50
N GLU A 144 -47.73 -18.73 40.39
CA GLU A 144 -47.69 -18.52 41.85
C GLU A 144 -46.29 -18.14 42.42
N GLN A 145 -45.26 -18.00 41.57
CA GLN A 145 -43.87 -17.60 41.92
C GLN A 145 -43.30 -18.26 43.20
N ASP A 146 -42.83 -19.50 43.09
CA ASP A 146 -42.05 -20.16 44.15
C ASP A 146 -40.53 -20.10 43.89
N GLU A 147 -39.74 -19.80 44.91
CA GLU A 147 -38.27 -19.74 44.82
C GLU A 147 -37.58 -21.13 44.78
N ILE A 148 -38.35 -22.23 44.69
CA ILE A 148 -37.82 -23.59 44.76
C ILE A 148 -37.33 -24.07 43.38
N LYS A 149 -36.04 -23.89 43.11
CA LYS A 149 -35.38 -24.25 41.83
C LYS A 149 -35.67 -25.68 41.34
N GLY A 150 -35.71 -26.67 42.24
CA GLY A 150 -35.94 -28.07 41.87
C GLY A 150 -37.38 -28.39 41.44
N TYR A 151 -38.35 -27.63 41.95
CA TYR A 151 -39.77 -27.76 41.60
C TYR A 151 -40.06 -27.08 40.26
N THR A 152 -39.59 -25.83 40.10
CA THR A 152 -39.81 -25.03 38.88
C THR A 152 -39.18 -25.68 37.65
N THR A 153 -37.94 -26.21 37.76
CA THR A 153 -37.28 -26.93 36.66
C THR A 153 -38.13 -28.13 36.19
N GLN A 154 -38.64 -28.93 37.13
CA GLN A 154 -39.44 -30.12 36.78
C GLN A 154 -40.82 -29.76 36.23
N LEU A 155 -41.42 -28.66 36.70
CA LEU A 155 -42.67 -28.12 36.18
C LEU A 155 -42.49 -27.65 34.74
N HIS A 156 -41.41 -26.92 34.44
CA HIS A 156 -41.05 -26.50 33.08
C HIS A 156 -40.82 -27.70 32.16
N ASP A 157 -40.16 -28.77 32.61
CA ASP A 157 -39.99 -30.00 31.81
C ASP A 157 -41.34 -30.61 31.39
N TRP A 158 -42.31 -30.65 32.31
CA TRP A 158 -43.66 -31.12 32.00
C TRP A 158 -44.38 -30.20 31.01
N ILE A 159 -44.24 -28.89 31.17
CA ILE A 159 -44.84 -27.89 30.26
C ILE A 159 -44.22 -28.02 28.86
N ILE A 160 -42.89 -28.07 28.73
CA ILE A 160 -42.17 -28.26 27.47
C ILE A 160 -42.63 -29.53 26.77
N HIS A 161 -42.75 -30.63 27.51
CA HIS A 161 -43.17 -31.92 26.96
C HIS A 161 -44.57 -31.86 26.35
N ILE A 162 -45.53 -31.29 27.09
CA ILE A 162 -46.93 -31.22 26.64
C ILE A 162 -47.09 -30.19 25.50
N ILE A 163 -46.41 -29.05 25.57
CA ILE A 163 -46.42 -28.04 24.50
C ILE A 163 -45.79 -28.60 23.23
N THR A 164 -44.69 -29.36 23.32
CA THR A 164 -44.05 -29.99 22.14
C THR A 164 -45.03 -30.93 21.43
N ILE A 165 -45.79 -31.72 22.18
CA ILE A 165 -46.84 -32.60 21.62
C ILE A 165 -47.96 -31.77 21.00
N TYR A 166 -48.37 -30.70 21.68
CA TYR A 166 -49.42 -29.80 21.22
C TYR A 166 -49.06 -29.07 19.91
N LEU A 167 -47.83 -28.57 19.80
CA LEU A 167 -47.33 -27.88 18.60
C LEU A 167 -47.15 -28.83 17.40
N ARG A 168 -46.88 -30.12 17.63
CA ARG A 168 -46.84 -31.14 16.57
C ARG A 168 -48.23 -31.58 16.09
N LEU A 169 -49.25 -31.45 16.94
CA LEU A 169 -50.66 -31.73 16.60
C LEU A 169 -51.39 -30.53 15.98
N GLY A 170 -50.87 -29.32 16.20
CA GLY A 170 -51.48 -28.05 15.82
C GLY A 170 -50.83 -27.38 14.61
N GLY A 171 -51.52 -26.40 14.05
CA GLY A 171 -50.98 -25.49 13.03
C GLY A 171 -50.69 -24.10 13.59
N ILE A 172 -50.83 -23.09 12.74
CA ILE A 172 -50.52 -21.69 13.04
C ILE A 172 -51.35 -21.15 14.22
N ASN A 173 -52.64 -21.52 14.28
CA ASN A 173 -53.54 -21.06 15.34
C ASN A 173 -53.16 -21.60 16.73
N GLU A 174 -52.64 -22.82 16.80
CA GLU A 174 -52.16 -23.43 18.04
C GLU A 174 -50.86 -22.78 18.50
N ARG A 175 -49.92 -22.51 17.57
CA ARG A 175 -48.70 -21.74 17.87
C ARG A 175 -49.02 -20.36 18.43
N LYS A 176 -49.96 -19.65 17.80
CA LYS A 176 -50.42 -18.33 18.24
C LYS A 176 -50.95 -18.35 19.67
N LYS A 177 -51.77 -19.36 20.02
CA LYS A 177 -52.31 -19.53 21.38
C LYS A 177 -51.22 -19.82 22.42
N ILE A 178 -50.22 -20.63 22.06
CA ILE A 178 -49.08 -20.90 22.95
C ILE A 178 -48.25 -19.63 23.15
N LEU A 179 -47.97 -18.88 22.09
CA LEU A 179 -47.26 -17.60 22.20
C LEU A 179 -48.02 -16.59 23.05
N GLU A 180 -49.34 -16.46 22.86
CA GLU A 180 -50.20 -15.62 23.71
C GLU A 180 -50.12 -16.04 25.19
N LEU A 181 -50.10 -17.35 25.49
CA LEU A 181 -49.93 -17.84 26.87
C LEU A 181 -48.51 -17.58 27.41
N LEU A 182 -47.46 -17.80 26.61
CA LEU A 182 -46.08 -17.54 27.01
C LEU A 182 -45.84 -16.04 27.29
N THR A 183 -46.52 -15.14 26.56
CA THR A 183 -46.45 -13.69 26.85
C THR A 183 -47.07 -13.30 28.20
N THR A 184 -47.70 -14.24 28.90
CA THR A 184 -48.24 -14.03 30.27
C THR A 184 -47.41 -14.71 31.36
N THR A 185 -46.33 -15.39 31.00
CA THR A 185 -45.38 -16.03 31.95
C THR A 185 -44.08 -15.23 32.04
N SER A 186 -43.41 -15.27 33.19
CA SER A 186 -42.10 -14.61 33.44
C SER A 186 -40.93 -15.58 33.29
N ASN A 187 -39.72 -15.09 33.00
CA ASN A 187 -38.46 -15.89 32.88
C ASN A 187 -38.54 -16.99 31.81
N VAL A 188 -39.02 -16.63 30.63
CA VAL A 188 -39.19 -17.51 29.47
C VAL A 188 -37.83 -17.89 28.88
N GLU A 189 -36.83 -17.01 28.97
CA GLU A 189 -35.45 -17.24 28.48
C GLU A 189 -34.88 -18.58 28.98
N SER A 190 -35.07 -18.94 30.25
CA SER A 190 -34.34 -20.08 30.83
C SER A 190 -34.85 -21.47 30.41
N TRP A 191 -36.04 -21.57 29.77
CA TRP A 191 -36.68 -22.88 29.54
C TRP A 191 -37.57 -22.95 28.29
N ALA A 192 -38.18 -21.86 27.85
CA ALA A 192 -39.21 -21.87 26.80
C ALA A 192 -38.68 -21.50 25.40
N ILE A 193 -37.38 -21.20 25.25
CA ILE A 193 -36.75 -20.82 23.96
C ILE A 193 -37.08 -21.83 22.82
N PRO A 194 -36.96 -23.16 23.00
CA PRO A 194 -37.26 -24.12 21.91
C PRO A 194 -38.71 -24.07 21.41
N LEU A 195 -39.63 -23.49 22.17
CA LEU A 195 -41.06 -23.47 21.87
C LEU A 195 -41.48 -22.31 20.96
N ILE A 196 -40.58 -21.35 20.72
CA ILE A 196 -40.85 -20.07 20.04
C ILE A 196 -40.48 -20.11 18.53
N GLN A 197 -39.92 -21.24 18.08
CA GLN A 197 -39.45 -21.42 16.70
C GLN A 197 -40.52 -21.19 15.63
N MET A 198 -40.08 -20.54 14.55
CA MET A 198 -40.83 -20.44 13.30
C MET A 198 -40.05 -21.13 12.19
N ASN A 199 -40.73 -21.97 11.40
CA ASN A 199 -40.20 -22.47 10.15
C ASN A 199 -41.06 -21.92 9.02
N ILE A 200 -40.48 -21.00 8.24
CA ILE A 200 -41.13 -20.32 7.14
C ILE A 200 -40.42 -20.72 5.85
N ASP A 201 -41.19 -21.21 4.88
CA ASP A 201 -40.64 -21.71 3.60
C ASP A 201 -41.00 -20.83 2.38
N ASN A 202 -42.16 -20.16 2.37
CA ASN A 202 -42.72 -19.48 1.18
C ASN A 202 -43.44 -18.18 1.55
N MET A 203 -43.55 -17.23 0.60
CA MET A 203 -44.27 -15.94 0.75
C MET A 203 -45.74 -16.03 1.18
N SER A 204 -46.42 -17.16 0.99
CA SER A 204 -47.77 -17.39 1.53
C SER A 204 -47.83 -17.28 3.06
N HIS A 205 -46.72 -17.56 3.73
CA HIS A 205 -46.58 -17.53 5.19
C HIS A 205 -46.06 -16.18 5.71
N ALA A 206 -45.88 -15.18 4.84
CA ALA A 206 -45.41 -13.84 5.24
C ALA A 206 -46.32 -13.18 6.29
N SER A 207 -47.65 -13.40 6.18
CA SER A 207 -48.62 -12.93 7.16
C SER A 207 -48.41 -13.54 8.56
N GLU A 208 -47.87 -14.75 8.65
CA GLU A 208 -47.65 -15.47 9.91
C GLU A 208 -46.53 -14.85 10.74
N LEU A 209 -45.47 -14.37 10.08
CA LEU A 209 -44.38 -13.65 10.76
C LEU A 209 -44.91 -12.33 11.35
N LEU A 210 -45.70 -11.58 10.58
CA LEU A 210 -46.30 -10.33 11.06
C LEU A 210 -47.26 -10.56 12.22
N ASP A 211 -48.11 -11.59 12.12
CA ASP A 211 -49.06 -11.96 13.17
C ASP A 211 -48.37 -12.38 14.47
N THR A 212 -47.22 -13.05 14.36
CA THR A 212 -46.39 -13.48 15.49
C THR A 212 -45.75 -12.29 16.19
N LEU A 213 -45.16 -11.36 15.42
CA LEU A 213 -44.63 -10.11 15.97
C LEU A 213 -45.73 -9.27 16.63
N ASP A 214 -46.94 -9.29 16.08
CA ASP A 214 -48.11 -8.65 16.70
C ASP A 214 -48.46 -9.26 18.05
N VAL A 215 -48.45 -10.59 18.18
CA VAL A 215 -48.75 -11.27 19.44
C VAL A 215 -47.71 -10.96 20.51
N ILE A 216 -46.43 -10.88 20.13
CA ILE A 216 -45.33 -10.68 21.08
C ILE A 216 -45.21 -9.21 21.48
N PHE A 217 -45.17 -8.29 20.52
CA PHE A 217 -44.82 -6.89 20.78
C PHE A 217 -46.03 -5.95 20.85
N ILE A 218 -47.14 -6.24 20.15
CA ILE A 218 -48.20 -5.22 19.91
C ILE A 218 -49.51 -5.51 20.64
N LYS A 219 -49.99 -6.75 20.68
CA LYS A 219 -51.27 -7.15 21.28
C LYS A 219 -51.31 -7.19 22.81
N PRO A 220 -50.24 -7.57 23.54
CA PRO A 220 -50.28 -7.60 25.01
C PRO A 220 -50.60 -6.20 25.54
N LYS A 221 -51.40 -6.07 26.60
CA LYS A 221 -51.72 -4.75 27.19
C LYS A 221 -50.58 -4.22 28.06
N GLU A 222 -49.97 -5.09 28.86
CA GLU A 222 -48.78 -4.83 29.67
C GLU A 222 -47.78 -5.98 29.42
N TRP A 223 -46.48 -5.68 29.47
CA TRP A 223 -45.44 -6.69 29.30
C TRP A 223 -45.05 -7.28 30.64
N THR A 224 -45.10 -8.61 30.76
CA THR A 224 -44.60 -9.36 31.92
C THR A 224 -43.14 -9.81 31.73
N TRP A 225 -42.64 -9.76 30.50
CA TRP A 225 -41.29 -10.17 30.12
C TRP A 225 -40.23 -9.14 30.47
N THR A 226 -39.05 -9.64 30.84
CA THR A 226 -37.83 -8.84 31.02
C THR A 226 -37.18 -8.51 29.68
N GLU A 227 -36.18 -7.63 29.68
CA GLU A 227 -35.43 -7.29 28.47
C GLU A 227 -34.72 -8.52 27.86
N ASP A 228 -34.16 -9.39 28.70
CA ASP A 228 -33.44 -10.60 28.27
C ASP A 228 -34.39 -11.64 27.66
N ASP A 229 -35.61 -11.78 28.20
CA ASP A 229 -36.66 -12.62 27.61
C ASP A 229 -36.97 -12.19 26.16
N PHE A 230 -37.13 -10.90 25.90
CA PHE A 230 -37.40 -10.39 24.55
C PHE A 230 -36.21 -10.59 23.59
N LEU A 231 -34.97 -10.46 24.09
CA LEU A 231 -33.78 -10.68 23.27
C LEU A 231 -33.65 -12.15 22.86
N ALA A 232 -33.84 -13.08 23.81
CA ALA A 232 -33.82 -14.52 23.54
C ALA A 232 -34.93 -14.95 22.55
N VAL A 233 -36.12 -14.36 22.68
CA VAL A 233 -37.22 -14.56 21.72
C VAL A 233 -36.83 -14.07 20.32
N LEU A 234 -36.24 -12.87 20.19
CA LEU A 234 -35.83 -12.34 18.89
C LEU A 234 -34.76 -13.19 18.21
N ASP A 235 -33.79 -13.70 18.98
CA ASP A 235 -32.74 -14.57 18.45
C ASP A 235 -33.32 -15.90 17.95
N GLN A 236 -34.29 -16.47 18.68
CA GLN A 236 -34.97 -17.71 18.26
C GLN A 236 -35.93 -17.51 17.07
N LEU A 237 -36.52 -16.33 16.93
CA LEU A 237 -37.35 -15.98 15.76
C LEU A 237 -36.52 -15.85 14.48
N ALA A 238 -35.22 -15.55 14.58
CA ALA A 238 -34.29 -15.44 13.45
C ALA A 238 -34.90 -14.69 12.24
N ILE A 239 -35.40 -13.47 12.49
CA ILE A 239 -36.21 -12.70 11.54
C ILE A 239 -35.48 -12.46 10.21
N ASP A 240 -34.19 -12.19 10.27
CA ASP A 240 -33.31 -11.98 9.12
C ASP A 240 -33.15 -13.25 8.26
N TYR A 241 -32.94 -14.42 8.90
CA TYR A 241 -32.89 -15.71 8.22
C TYR A 241 -34.21 -16.04 7.53
N ASN A 242 -35.32 -15.92 8.26
CA ASN A 242 -36.66 -16.18 7.72
C ASN A 242 -37.02 -15.21 6.59
N TYR A 243 -36.63 -13.94 6.72
CA TYR A 243 -36.82 -12.93 5.67
C TYR A 243 -36.05 -13.28 4.39
N SER A 244 -34.77 -13.66 4.48
CA SER A 244 -33.96 -14.06 3.31
C SER A 244 -34.63 -15.20 2.53
N LYS A 245 -35.06 -16.24 3.25
CA LYS A 245 -35.71 -17.42 2.66
C LYS A 245 -37.05 -17.09 2.00
N LEU A 246 -37.82 -16.20 2.62
CA LEU A 246 -39.07 -15.68 2.06
C LEU A 246 -38.84 -14.95 0.74
N VAL A 247 -37.87 -14.04 0.70
CA VAL A 247 -37.58 -13.25 -0.51
C VAL A 247 -36.96 -14.14 -1.60
N GLU A 248 -36.11 -15.11 -1.25
CA GLU A 248 -35.54 -16.09 -2.19
C GLU A 248 -36.60 -16.98 -2.85
N SER A 249 -37.71 -17.28 -2.15
CA SER A 249 -38.81 -18.11 -2.67
C SER A 249 -39.61 -17.48 -3.82
N VAL A 250 -39.37 -16.20 -4.12
CA VAL A 250 -40.09 -15.46 -5.18
C VAL A 250 -39.35 -15.53 -6.52
N ASP A 251 -40.03 -16.08 -7.52
CA ASP A 251 -39.55 -16.16 -8.90
C ASP A 251 -39.78 -14.85 -9.67
N PRO A 252 -38.87 -14.46 -10.58
CA PRO A 252 -38.93 -13.17 -11.28
C PRO A 252 -40.06 -13.03 -12.32
N GLU A 253 -40.69 -14.12 -12.78
CA GLU A 253 -41.57 -14.09 -13.97
C GLU A 253 -43.09 -14.18 -13.67
N LYS A 254 -43.52 -14.55 -12.46
CA LYS A 254 -44.95 -14.73 -12.13
C LYS A 254 -45.26 -14.30 -10.70
N GLU A 255 -45.87 -13.12 -10.57
CA GLU A 255 -46.31 -12.45 -9.34
C GLU A 255 -45.21 -11.99 -8.36
N SER A 256 -45.41 -10.78 -7.81
CA SER A 256 -45.15 -10.45 -6.39
C SER A 256 -43.90 -9.64 -5.96
N VAL A 257 -43.22 -8.89 -6.84
CA VAL A 257 -42.28 -7.82 -6.38
C VAL A 257 -42.99 -6.87 -5.40
N ASP A 258 -44.23 -6.48 -5.73
CA ASP A 258 -45.08 -5.69 -4.84
C ASP A 258 -45.43 -6.40 -3.54
N ALA A 259 -45.56 -7.74 -3.51
CA ALA A 259 -45.83 -8.45 -2.27
C ALA A 259 -44.62 -8.47 -1.35
N VAL A 260 -43.41 -8.64 -1.91
CA VAL A 260 -42.15 -8.53 -1.15
C VAL A 260 -41.99 -7.13 -0.60
N LEU A 261 -42.21 -6.09 -1.41
CA LEU A 261 -42.10 -4.69 -0.98
C LEU A 261 -43.15 -4.32 0.08
N ASN A 262 -44.42 -4.70 -0.14
CA ASN A 262 -45.50 -4.48 0.82
C ASN A 262 -45.26 -5.23 2.14
N PHE A 263 -44.78 -6.47 2.07
CA PHE A 263 -44.40 -7.24 3.24
C PHE A 263 -43.23 -6.60 3.99
N SER A 264 -42.19 -6.17 3.27
CA SER A 264 -41.02 -5.49 3.85
C SER A 264 -41.44 -4.20 4.55
N GLN A 265 -42.32 -3.42 3.93
CA GLN A 265 -42.89 -2.20 4.50
C GLN A 265 -43.71 -2.49 5.77
N ALA A 266 -44.56 -3.53 5.73
CA ALA A 266 -45.34 -3.96 6.88
C ALA A 266 -44.45 -4.43 8.03
N LEU A 267 -43.42 -5.23 7.74
CA LEU A 267 -42.45 -5.73 8.71
C LEU A 267 -41.67 -4.57 9.36
N ARG A 268 -41.16 -3.64 8.55
CA ARG A 268 -40.52 -2.40 9.03
C ARG A 268 -41.44 -1.61 9.97
N ASN A 269 -42.71 -1.45 9.60
CA ASN A 269 -43.69 -0.73 10.43
C ASN A 269 -43.96 -1.44 11.76
N LYS A 270 -44.10 -2.76 11.77
CA LYS A 270 -44.31 -3.56 13.00
C LYS A 270 -43.11 -3.50 13.93
N LEU A 271 -41.90 -3.65 13.40
CA LEU A 271 -40.67 -3.55 14.19
C LEU A 271 -40.47 -2.12 14.72
N MET A 272 -40.79 -1.09 13.93
CA MET A 272 -40.75 0.30 14.40
C MET A 272 -41.76 0.56 15.52
N GLN A 273 -42.98 0.02 15.41
CA GLN A 273 -43.98 0.07 16.49
C GLN A 273 -43.51 -0.64 17.76
N ALA A 274 -42.84 -1.79 17.63
CA ALA A 274 -42.23 -2.50 18.75
C ALA A 274 -41.19 -1.60 19.45
N ILE A 275 -40.28 -0.96 18.71
CA ILE A 275 -39.29 -0.01 19.25
C ILE A 275 -39.97 1.14 20.01
N HIS A 276 -41.05 1.71 19.47
CA HIS A 276 -41.80 2.77 20.16
C HIS A 276 -42.39 2.30 21.48
N ARG A 277 -42.84 1.04 21.55
CA ARG A 277 -43.39 0.44 22.76
C ARG A 277 -42.35 0.02 23.80
N SER A 278 -41.13 -0.34 23.38
CA SER A 278 -40.01 -0.79 24.24
C SER A 278 -39.38 0.27 25.16
N LYS A 279 -40.20 1.15 25.76
CA LYS A 279 -39.73 2.22 26.65
C LYS A 279 -38.81 1.65 27.74
N ASN A 280 -37.61 2.22 27.86
CA ASN A 280 -36.55 1.87 28.84
C ASN A 280 -35.81 0.52 28.63
N MET A 281 -36.00 -0.19 27.52
CA MET A 281 -35.24 -1.41 27.17
C MET A 281 -34.23 -1.13 26.04
N ASN A 282 -33.03 -0.66 26.41
CA ASN A 282 -32.05 -0.11 25.46
C ASN A 282 -31.40 -1.17 24.55
N SER A 283 -31.12 -2.36 25.06
CA SER A 283 -30.56 -3.49 24.31
C SER A 283 -31.59 -4.05 23.33
N LEU A 284 -32.86 -4.16 23.75
CA LEU A 284 -33.96 -4.56 22.87
C LEU A 284 -34.17 -3.57 21.73
N ILE A 285 -34.20 -2.27 22.02
CA ILE A 285 -34.31 -1.21 21.00
C ILE A 285 -33.17 -1.33 19.99
N LYS A 286 -31.93 -1.51 20.46
CA LYS A 286 -30.77 -1.68 19.58
C LYS A 286 -30.91 -2.90 18.69
N ARG A 287 -31.29 -4.06 19.26
CA ARG A 287 -31.45 -5.31 18.50
C ARG A 287 -32.53 -5.18 17.42
N LEU A 288 -33.70 -4.63 17.77
CA LEU A 288 -34.79 -4.40 16.81
C LEU A 288 -34.36 -3.44 15.68
N ALA A 289 -33.66 -2.35 16.00
CA ALA A 289 -33.18 -1.41 14.99
C ALA A 289 -32.10 -2.02 14.07
N GLN A 290 -31.21 -2.89 14.61
CA GLN A 290 -30.28 -3.69 13.81
C GLN A 290 -31.03 -4.62 12.86
N THR A 291 -32.06 -5.33 13.34
CA THR A 291 -32.87 -6.22 12.50
C THR A 291 -33.54 -5.46 11.34
N ILE A 292 -34.13 -4.28 11.60
CA ILE A 292 -34.73 -3.45 10.53
C ILE A 292 -33.69 -3.04 9.50
N THR A 293 -32.50 -2.62 9.95
CA THR A 293 -31.41 -2.22 9.04
C THR A 293 -30.92 -3.41 8.21
N GLN A 294 -30.79 -4.59 8.82
CA GLN A 294 -30.39 -5.80 8.13
C GLN A 294 -31.43 -6.22 7.08
N ILE A 295 -32.73 -6.12 7.39
CA ILE A 295 -33.82 -6.34 6.43
C ILE A 295 -33.70 -5.37 5.25
N ALA A 296 -33.42 -4.09 5.49
CA ALA A 296 -33.22 -3.11 4.42
C ALA A 296 -32.04 -3.50 3.52
N ILE A 297 -30.91 -3.92 4.08
CA ILE A 297 -29.74 -4.38 3.31
C ILE A 297 -30.09 -5.61 2.48
N LEU A 298 -30.75 -6.62 3.08
CA LEU A 298 -31.17 -7.84 2.38
C LEU A 298 -32.13 -7.53 1.22
N LEU A 299 -33.12 -6.64 1.44
CA LEU A 299 -34.06 -6.21 0.40
C LEU A 299 -33.32 -5.59 -0.80
N ILE A 300 -32.38 -4.67 -0.54
CA ILE A 300 -31.61 -4.02 -1.60
C ILE A 300 -30.71 -5.01 -2.32
N ASP A 301 -30.01 -5.89 -1.60
CA ASP A 301 -29.17 -6.94 -2.18
C ASP A 301 -30.02 -7.84 -3.11
N THR A 302 -31.23 -8.24 -2.69
CA THR A 302 -32.10 -9.08 -3.53
C THR A 302 -32.67 -8.33 -4.74
N ILE A 303 -33.07 -7.06 -4.58
CA ILE A 303 -33.52 -6.22 -5.72
C ILE A 303 -32.41 -6.14 -6.78
N ALA A 304 -31.16 -5.95 -6.34
CA ALA A 304 -30.00 -5.90 -7.23
C ALA A 304 -29.70 -7.26 -7.88
N GLU A 305 -29.73 -8.37 -7.12
CA GLU A 305 -29.50 -9.73 -7.63
C GLU A 305 -30.57 -10.17 -8.65
N LYS A 306 -31.84 -9.79 -8.43
CA LYS A 306 -32.98 -10.16 -9.29
C LYS A 306 -33.26 -9.14 -10.39
N GLY A 307 -32.61 -7.97 -10.37
CA GLY A 307 -32.76 -6.92 -11.38
C GLY A 307 -34.14 -6.23 -11.40
N TRP A 308 -34.83 -6.13 -10.25
CA TRP A 308 -36.19 -5.55 -10.19
C TRP A 308 -36.19 -4.03 -10.37
N GLN A 309 -37.07 -3.51 -11.24
CA GLN A 309 -37.23 -2.07 -11.47
C GLN A 309 -38.29 -1.46 -10.52
N CYS A 310 -37.89 -1.06 -9.32
CA CYS A 310 -38.80 -0.56 -8.27
C CYS A 310 -38.23 0.64 -7.48
N GLN A 311 -37.56 1.57 -8.17
CA GLN A 311 -36.83 2.68 -7.53
C GLN A 311 -37.71 3.57 -6.64
N GLU A 312 -38.95 3.89 -7.05
CA GLU A 312 -39.85 4.75 -6.26
C GLU A 312 -40.24 4.10 -4.93
N GLN A 313 -40.49 2.78 -4.94
CA GLN A 313 -40.81 2.02 -3.74
C GLN A 313 -39.59 1.89 -2.82
N VAL A 314 -38.40 1.70 -3.39
CA VAL A 314 -37.13 1.70 -2.65
C VAL A 314 -36.88 3.06 -1.98
N ASP A 315 -37.04 4.15 -2.74
CA ASP A 315 -36.90 5.52 -2.23
C ASP A 315 -37.87 5.79 -1.08
N THR A 316 -39.13 5.36 -1.23
CA THR A 316 -40.16 5.51 -0.20
C THR A 316 -39.83 4.70 1.05
N PHE A 317 -39.46 3.43 0.89
CA PHE A 317 -39.13 2.53 2.00
C PHE A 317 -37.93 3.05 2.81
N LEU A 318 -36.83 3.38 2.13
CA LEU A 318 -35.60 3.86 2.77
C LEU A 318 -35.79 5.26 3.37
N SER A 319 -36.47 6.18 2.67
CA SER A 319 -36.75 7.51 3.22
C SER A 319 -37.59 7.42 4.48
N GLN A 320 -38.64 6.59 4.51
CA GLN A 320 -39.43 6.38 5.72
C GLN A 320 -38.61 5.74 6.83
N LEU A 321 -37.73 4.78 6.53
CA LEU A 321 -36.82 4.19 7.51
C LEU A 321 -35.91 5.25 8.15
N ILE A 322 -35.24 6.05 7.33
CA ILE A 322 -34.35 7.14 7.78
C ILE A 322 -35.11 8.12 8.68
N LEU A 323 -36.29 8.56 8.24
CA LEU A 323 -37.15 9.46 9.01
C LEU A 323 -37.60 8.84 10.34
N GLY A 324 -37.96 7.55 10.34
CA GLY A 324 -38.35 6.85 11.56
C GLY A 324 -37.21 6.76 12.59
N PHE A 325 -35.98 6.47 12.14
CA PHE A 325 -34.82 6.49 13.02
C PHE A 325 -34.45 7.90 13.49
N TYR A 326 -34.65 8.90 12.65
CA TYR A 326 -34.45 10.30 13.02
C TYR A 326 -35.44 10.76 14.10
N GLU A 327 -36.71 10.33 14.02
CA GLU A 327 -37.75 10.65 15.01
C GLU A 327 -37.54 9.93 16.37
N LEU A 328 -36.76 8.85 16.40
CA LEU A 328 -36.38 8.12 17.63
C LEU A 328 -35.23 8.80 18.41
N LYS A 329 -35.16 10.13 18.38
CA LYS A 329 -34.06 10.94 18.96
C LYS A 329 -33.75 10.56 20.41
N ASP A 330 -34.77 10.42 21.25
CA ASP A 330 -34.65 10.13 22.69
C ASP A 330 -34.19 8.69 23.01
N LYS A 331 -34.21 7.80 22.02
CA LYS A 331 -33.96 6.35 22.18
C LYS A 331 -32.71 5.85 21.45
N GLY A 332 -31.89 6.76 20.90
CA GLY A 332 -30.63 6.39 20.23
C GLY A 332 -30.78 5.90 18.79
N GLY A 333 -31.89 6.19 18.09
CA GLY A 333 -32.11 5.77 16.70
C GLY A 333 -31.04 6.26 15.71
N TRP A 334 -30.39 7.38 16.04
CA TRP A 334 -29.29 7.95 15.26
C TRP A 334 -28.08 7.03 15.10
N PHE A 335 -27.84 6.08 16.03
CA PHE A 335 -26.73 5.12 15.93
C PHE A 335 -26.76 4.32 14.61
N PHE A 336 -27.96 4.09 14.07
CA PHE A 336 -28.19 3.26 12.89
C PHE A 336 -28.21 4.03 11.58
N LEU A 337 -28.31 5.36 11.62
CA LEU A 337 -28.38 6.18 10.39
C LEU A 337 -27.18 5.97 9.45
N PRO A 338 -25.91 5.91 9.92
CA PRO A 338 -24.78 5.66 9.02
C PRO A 338 -24.79 4.28 8.36
N THR A 339 -25.50 3.30 8.93
CA THR A 339 -25.49 1.90 8.45
C THR A 339 -26.47 1.64 7.29
N ILE A 340 -27.25 2.64 6.90
CA ILE A 340 -28.27 2.55 5.85
C ILE A 340 -27.60 2.50 4.45
N PRO A 341 -28.10 1.68 3.51
CA PRO A 341 -27.55 1.57 2.16
C PRO A 341 -27.94 2.76 1.26
N PHE A 342 -27.34 3.94 1.50
CA PHE A 342 -27.68 5.18 0.76
C PHE A 342 -27.49 5.09 -0.76
N LYS A 343 -26.59 4.22 -1.25
CA LYS A 343 -26.35 3.98 -2.69
C LYS A 343 -27.61 3.50 -3.44
N ALA A 344 -28.59 2.93 -2.73
CA ALA A 344 -29.83 2.45 -3.33
C ALA A 344 -30.87 3.57 -3.55
N LEU A 345 -30.68 4.75 -2.96
CA LEU A 345 -31.60 5.88 -3.14
C LEU A 345 -31.32 6.61 -4.46
N SER A 346 -32.38 7.13 -5.08
CA SER A 346 -32.26 8.09 -6.17
C SER A 346 -31.68 9.41 -5.68
N ILE A 347 -31.10 10.20 -6.60
CA ILE A 347 -30.55 11.53 -6.27
C ILE A 347 -31.61 12.46 -5.67
N ASP A 348 -32.85 12.41 -6.17
CA ASP A 348 -33.97 13.19 -5.64
C ASP A 348 -34.32 12.79 -4.20
N ALA A 349 -34.31 11.49 -3.89
CA ALA A 349 -34.53 11.00 -2.53
C ALA A 349 -33.37 11.36 -1.59
N LEU A 350 -32.12 11.31 -2.07
CA LEU A 350 -30.95 11.75 -1.31
C LEU A 350 -31.03 13.25 -0.96
N TRP A 351 -31.50 14.09 -1.88
CA TRP A 351 -31.75 15.51 -1.59
C TRP A 351 -32.81 15.66 -0.48
N LEU A 352 -33.94 14.98 -0.59
CA LEU A 352 -35.02 15.05 0.41
C LEU A 352 -34.53 14.63 1.81
N VAL A 353 -33.78 13.52 1.88
CA VAL A 353 -33.17 13.03 3.11
C VAL A 353 -32.19 14.08 3.68
N THR A 354 -31.34 14.66 2.84
CA THR A 354 -30.36 15.67 3.24
C THR A 354 -31.04 16.91 3.81
N VAL A 355 -32.06 17.45 3.12
CA VAL A 355 -32.86 18.61 3.56
C VAL A 355 -33.47 18.35 4.93
N ARG A 356 -33.99 17.13 5.17
CA ARG A 356 -34.62 16.79 6.43
C ARG A 356 -33.62 16.62 7.58
N ILE A 357 -32.51 15.91 7.36
CA ILE A 357 -31.45 15.72 8.37
C ILE A 357 -30.88 17.08 8.80
N LEU A 358 -30.69 18.00 7.85
CA LEU A 358 -30.21 19.36 8.11
C LEU A 358 -31.29 20.31 8.68
N ARG A 359 -32.55 19.85 8.83
CA ARG A 359 -33.72 20.65 9.25
C ARG A 359 -33.90 21.95 8.46
N LEU A 360 -33.63 21.90 7.16
CA LEU A 360 -33.94 23.02 6.26
C LEU A 360 -35.47 23.17 6.15
N LYS A 361 -35.95 24.32 5.65
CA LYS A 361 -37.40 24.56 5.54
C LYS A 361 -38.04 23.46 4.67
N ASN A 362 -39.19 22.93 5.10
CA ASN A 362 -39.82 21.76 4.47
C ASN A 362 -40.11 21.93 2.95
N ASP A 363 -40.18 23.17 2.45
CA ASP A 363 -40.42 23.50 1.03
C ASP A 363 -39.14 23.94 0.29
N THR A 364 -37.94 23.49 0.69
CA THR A 364 -36.70 23.89 -0.01
C THR A 364 -36.63 23.13 -1.35
N PRO A 365 -36.82 23.80 -2.51
CA PRO A 365 -36.77 23.12 -3.80
C PRO A 365 -35.33 22.64 -4.09
N PRO A 366 -35.17 21.59 -4.91
CA PRO A 366 -33.85 21.19 -5.36
C PRO A 366 -33.21 22.33 -6.17
N PRO A 367 -31.93 22.67 -5.92
CA PRO A 367 -31.23 23.70 -6.67
C PRO A 367 -31.02 23.26 -8.13
N TRP A 368 -31.16 24.21 -9.06
CA TRP A 368 -30.98 23.97 -10.50
C TRP A 368 -29.57 24.31 -11.02
N SER A 369 -28.71 24.89 -10.17
CA SER A 369 -27.33 25.21 -10.51
C SER A 369 -26.46 25.28 -9.26
N ILE A 370 -25.20 24.85 -9.38
CA ILE A 370 -24.21 24.99 -8.32
C ILE A 370 -23.90 26.45 -8.00
N ASN A 371 -23.92 27.34 -9.01
CA ASN A 371 -23.65 28.76 -8.79
C ASN A 371 -24.72 29.39 -7.91
N GLN A 372 -25.99 28.99 -8.07
CA GLN A 372 -27.06 29.42 -7.18
C GLN A 372 -26.79 29.02 -5.72
N VAL A 373 -26.29 27.80 -5.49
CA VAL A 373 -25.94 27.32 -4.15
C VAL A 373 -24.75 28.08 -3.55
N LEU A 374 -23.76 28.43 -4.38
CA LEU A 374 -22.56 29.14 -3.95
C LEU A 374 -22.79 30.65 -3.77
N ASP A 375 -23.63 31.28 -4.60
CA ASP A 375 -23.86 32.74 -4.63
C ASP A 375 -24.97 33.21 -3.66
N ASP A 376 -26.07 32.46 -3.47
CA ASP A 376 -27.22 32.87 -2.63
C ASP A 376 -27.05 32.60 -1.11
N HIS A 377 -25.81 32.41 -0.66
CA HIS A 377 -25.41 31.86 0.65
C HIS A 377 -25.94 30.43 0.88
N LEU A 378 -24.99 29.49 0.99
CA LEU A 378 -25.20 28.10 1.41
C LEU A 378 -26.19 27.97 2.58
N PRO A 379 -26.95 26.87 2.65
CA PRO A 379 -28.15 26.78 3.49
C PRO A 379 -27.88 27.10 4.96
N ASN A 380 -28.84 27.77 5.62
CA ASN A 380 -28.74 28.13 7.02
C ASN A 380 -28.86 26.88 7.92
N ILE A 381 -27.73 26.41 8.42
CA ILE A 381 -27.60 25.22 9.27
C ILE A 381 -27.77 25.48 10.78
N THR A 382 -28.15 26.70 11.21
CA THR A 382 -28.22 27.06 12.64
C THR A 382 -29.09 26.10 13.46
N ARG A 383 -30.23 25.64 12.91
CA ARG A 383 -31.10 24.67 13.58
C ARG A 383 -30.41 23.33 13.80
N PHE A 384 -29.64 22.88 12.83
CA PHE A 384 -28.85 21.66 12.93
C PHE A 384 -27.72 21.83 13.96
N GLN A 385 -27.03 22.97 13.97
CA GLN A 385 -26.00 23.28 14.98
C GLN A 385 -26.55 23.30 16.42
N TYR A 386 -27.77 23.81 16.63
CA TYR A 386 -28.41 23.75 17.95
C TYR A 386 -28.68 22.31 18.39
N GLU A 387 -29.09 21.43 17.47
CA GLU A 387 -29.33 20.02 17.77
C GLU A 387 -28.03 19.27 18.09
N LEU A 388 -26.93 19.60 17.42
CA LEU A 388 -25.62 19.02 17.73
C LEU A 388 -25.09 19.45 19.10
N ASN A 389 -25.37 20.68 19.53
CA ASN A 389 -25.00 21.16 20.87
C ASN A 389 -25.81 20.47 21.98
N ASP A 390 -27.05 20.07 21.70
CA ASP A 390 -27.94 19.37 22.64
C ASP A 390 -27.48 17.93 22.90
N SER A 391 -26.95 17.23 21.89
CA SER A 391 -26.42 15.87 22.02
C SER A 391 -25.20 15.64 21.13
N GLN A 392 -24.01 15.71 21.74
CA GLN A 392 -22.73 15.46 21.05
C GLN A 392 -22.64 14.04 20.47
N MET A 393 -23.11 13.05 21.23
CA MET A 393 -23.14 11.66 20.77
C MET A 393 -24.00 11.47 19.53
N GLN A 394 -25.18 12.09 19.48
CA GLN A 394 -26.03 12.10 18.28
C GLN A 394 -25.28 12.72 17.09
N GLY A 395 -24.53 13.80 17.33
CA GLY A 395 -23.80 14.50 16.30
C GLY A 395 -22.81 13.63 15.54
N PHE A 396 -22.04 12.76 16.20
CA PHE A 396 -21.08 11.89 15.51
C PHE A 396 -21.74 11.02 14.44
N PHE A 397 -22.89 10.43 14.76
CA PHE A 397 -23.60 9.55 13.82
C PHE A 397 -24.32 10.35 12.73
N MET A 398 -24.84 11.54 13.04
CA MET A 398 -25.43 12.40 12.01
C MET A 398 -24.40 12.89 10.99
N LEU A 399 -23.20 13.28 11.44
CA LEU A 399 -22.13 13.72 10.55
C LEU A 399 -21.62 12.56 9.68
N ASN A 400 -21.46 11.36 10.25
CA ASN A 400 -21.11 10.16 9.47
C ASN A 400 -22.20 9.76 8.48
N CYS A 401 -23.48 9.96 8.82
CA CYS A 401 -24.59 9.76 7.89
C CYS A 401 -24.49 10.69 6.68
N LEU A 402 -24.22 11.98 6.90
CA LEU A 402 -24.00 12.95 5.81
C LEU A 402 -22.78 12.57 4.95
N THR A 403 -21.68 12.14 5.57
CA THR A 403 -20.50 11.62 4.86
C THR A 403 -20.85 10.42 3.97
N ASN A 404 -21.65 9.47 4.46
CA ASN A 404 -22.08 8.31 3.69
C ASN A 404 -23.01 8.68 2.53
N ILE A 405 -23.85 9.70 2.70
CA ILE A 405 -24.66 10.27 1.60
C ILE A 405 -23.75 10.87 0.52
N ALA A 406 -22.78 11.70 0.90
CA ALA A 406 -21.88 12.32 -0.07
C ALA A 406 -21.02 11.29 -0.83
N THR A 407 -20.48 10.29 -0.12
CA THR A 407 -19.58 9.27 -0.71
C THR A 407 -20.31 8.21 -1.54
N CYS A 408 -21.63 8.03 -1.37
CA CYS A 408 -22.39 7.09 -2.19
C CYS A 408 -22.76 7.63 -3.58
N ILE A 409 -22.71 8.96 -3.76
CA ILE A 409 -22.91 9.61 -5.06
C ILE A 409 -21.72 9.25 -5.98
N PRO A 410 -21.96 8.84 -7.24
CA PRO A 410 -20.90 8.50 -8.19
C PRO A 410 -19.91 9.65 -8.43
N SER A 411 -18.64 9.33 -8.68
CA SER A 411 -17.61 10.31 -9.06
C SER A 411 -17.86 10.91 -10.45
N GLY A 412 -17.26 12.07 -10.73
CA GLY A 412 -17.33 12.73 -12.06
C GLY A 412 -18.59 13.58 -12.28
N VAL A 413 -19.33 13.91 -11.22
CA VAL A 413 -20.55 14.75 -11.29
C VAL A 413 -20.29 16.21 -11.68
N ASP A 414 -19.02 16.62 -11.61
CA ASP A 414 -18.50 17.97 -11.91
C ASP A 414 -17.83 18.07 -13.29
N GLU A 415 -17.85 17.02 -14.11
CA GLU A 415 -17.28 17.07 -15.46
C GLU A 415 -18.11 17.93 -16.42
N ILE A 416 -17.46 18.51 -17.43
CA ILE A 416 -18.07 19.46 -18.39
C ILE A 416 -19.29 18.85 -19.10
N GLY A 417 -19.25 17.54 -19.42
CA GLY A 417 -20.36 16.82 -20.03
C GLY A 417 -21.55 16.59 -19.08
N ALA A 418 -21.30 16.55 -17.78
CA ALA A 418 -22.27 16.27 -16.73
C ALA A 418 -23.10 17.51 -16.33
N PHE A 419 -22.59 18.74 -16.50
CA PHE A 419 -23.36 19.96 -16.17
C PHE A 419 -24.65 20.15 -16.98
N ASN A 420 -24.77 19.48 -18.13
CA ASN A 420 -26.00 19.51 -18.93
C ASN A 420 -27.06 18.51 -18.43
N ASP A 421 -26.72 17.63 -17.49
CA ASP A 421 -27.66 16.72 -16.84
C ASP A 421 -28.18 17.32 -15.51
N PRO A 422 -29.50 17.56 -15.38
CA PRO A 422 -30.12 18.00 -14.13
C PRO A 422 -29.79 17.12 -12.92
N LYS A 423 -29.63 15.79 -13.12
CA LYS A 423 -29.33 14.86 -12.02
C LYS A 423 -27.90 14.99 -11.53
N SER A 424 -26.94 15.18 -12.45
CA SER A 424 -25.56 15.46 -12.07
C SER A 424 -25.45 16.79 -11.34
N THR A 425 -26.13 17.83 -11.83
CA THR A 425 -26.15 19.14 -11.17
C THR A 425 -26.69 19.07 -9.73
N LEU A 426 -27.79 18.35 -9.52
CA LEU A 426 -28.34 18.13 -8.18
C LEU A 426 -27.38 17.33 -7.30
N SER A 427 -26.71 16.32 -7.86
CA SER A 427 -25.68 15.53 -7.15
C SER A 427 -24.53 16.42 -6.66
N THR A 428 -23.99 17.27 -7.54
CA THR A 428 -22.92 18.22 -7.19
C THR A 428 -23.37 19.20 -6.10
N CYS A 429 -24.63 19.65 -6.15
CA CYS A 429 -25.22 20.50 -5.11
C CYS A 429 -25.34 19.78 -3.75
N ILE A 430 -25.80 18.52 -3.73
CA ILE A 430 -25.90 17.73 -2.49
C ILE A 430 -24.52 17.60 -1.83
N VAL A 431 -23.50 17.20 -2.61
CA VAL A 431 -22.14 17.02 -2.09
C VAL A 431 -21.58 18.35 -1.58
N ALA A 432 -21.80 19.46 -2.28
CA ALA A 432 -21.37 20.79 -1.85
C ALA A 432 -22.05 21.25 -0.55
N VAL A 433 -23.38 21.08 -0.44
CA VAL A 433 -24.15 21.44 0.76
C VAL A 433 -23.72 20.63 1.98
N ILE A 434 -23.52 19.31 1.80
CA ILE A 434 -23.04 18.43 2.87
C ILE A 434 -21.63 18.84 3.30
N SER A 435 -20.73 19.03 2.33
CA SER A 435 -19.33 19.41 2.61
C SER A 435 -19.25 20.76 3.33
N TYR A 436 -20.06 21.74 2.93
CA TYR A 436 -20.14 23.02 3.63
C TYR A 436 -20.68 22.89 5.05
N THR A 437 -21.69 22.04 5.25
CA THR A 437 -22.25 21.78 6.59
C THR A 437 -21.17 21.19 7.50
N LEU A 438 -20.48 20.14 7.03
CA LEU A 438 -19.39 19.49 7.74
C LEU A 438 -18.28 20.51 8.08
N PHE A 439 -17.87 21.30 7.09
CA PHE A 439 -16.86 22.34 7.27
C PHE A 439 -17.27 23.37 8.33
N THR A 440 -18.50 23.89 8.25
CA THR A 440 -18.99 24.92 9.16
C THR A 440 -19.08 24.39 10.61
N VAL A 441 -19.58 23.17 10.80
CA VAL A 441 -19.68 22.53 12.12
C VAL A 441 -18.30 22.29 12.76
N ALA A 442 -17.34 21.77 11.98
CA ALA A 442 -16.06 21.33 12.51
C ALA A 442 -14.96 22.39 12.52
N PHE A 443 -15.08 23.47 11.71
CA PHE A 443 -14.01 24.45 11.53
C PHE A 443 -14.43 25.90 11.76
N VAL A 444 -15.72 26.24 11.65
CA VAL A 444 -16.21 27.63 11.80
C VAL A 444 -16.88 27.85 13.15
N ASP A 445 -17.78 26.96 13.57
CA ASP A 445 -18.41 27.00 14.88
C ASP A 445 -17.34 26.85 15.99
N LYS A 446 -17.44 27.64 17.06
CA LYS A 446 -16.45 27.59 18.16
C LYS A 446 -16.73 26.47 19.15
N ASN A 447 -18.00 26.16 19.41
CA ASN A 447 -18.40 25.18 20.41
C ASN A 447 -18.34 23.76 19.85
N LEU A 448 -18.85 23.57 18.63
CA LEU A 448 -18.93 22.25 18.01
C LEU A 448 -17.58 21.74 17.51
N ARG A 449 -16.68 22.65 17.15
CA ARG A 449 -15.32 22.33 16.70
C ARG A 449 -14.52 21.52 17.70
N GLU A 450 -14.56 21.87 18.98
CA GLU A 450 -13.78 21.15 20.01
C GLU A 450 -14.19 19.68 20.11
N VAL A 451 -15.42 19.36 19.69
CA VAL A 451 -16.00 18.02 19.72
C VAL A 451 -15.76 17.28 18.40
N PHE A 452 -16.05 17.90 17.25
CA PHE A 452 -16.18 17.18 15.97
C PHE A 452 -15.01 17.38 14.99
N TYR A 453 -14.03 18.23 15.33
CA TYR A 453 -12.93 18.57 14.43
C TYR A 453 -12.20 17.36 13.84
N LYS A 454 -11.84 16.39 14.70
CA LYS A 454 -11.04 15.24 14.28
C LYS A 454 -11.82 14.33 13.33
N ASP A 455 -13.04 13.94 13.72
CA ASP A 455 -13.86 13.00 12.96
C ASP A 455 -14.27 13.59 11.60
N VAL A 456 -14.65 14.87 11.55
CA VAL A 456 -15.03 15.50 10.28
C VAL A 456 -13.84 15.69 9.35
N ARG A 457 -12.66 16.03 9.89
CA ARG A 457 -11.42 16.09 9.11
C ARG A 457 -11.13 14.74 8.46
N ASP A 458 -11.25 13.65 9.21
CA ASP A 458 -10.98 12.30 8.72
C ASP A 458 -12.08 11.87 7.70
N ASN A 459 -13.31 12.36 7.83
CA ASN A 459 -14.41 12.16 6.87
C ASN A 459 -14.20 12.85 5.51
N PHE A 460 -13.44 13.96 5.45
CA PHE A 460 -13.16 14.63 4.17
C PHE A 460 -12.25 13.83 3.24
N GLY A 461 -11.40 12.95 3.76
CA GLY A 461 -10.54 12.08 2.95
C GLY A 461 -11.35 11.25 1.95
N PRO A 462 -12.31 10.42 2.41
CA PRO A 462 -13.22 9.68 1.54
C PRO A 462 -14.05 10.57 0.60
N ILE A 463 -14.59 11.71 1.08
CA ILE A 463 -15.41 12.62 0.25
C ILE A 463 -14.58 13.16 -0.91
N CYS A 464 -13.39 13.71 -0.64
CA CYS A 464 -12.52 14.28 -1.67
C CYS A 464 -11.93 13.22 -2.60
N LYS A 465 -11.78 11.97 -2.14
CA LYS A 465 -11.40 10.85 -3.01
C LYS A 465 -12.48 10.54 -4.04
N SER A 466 -13.76 10.55 -3.65
CA SER A 466 -14.89 10.37 -4.57
C SER A 466 -15.17 11.61 -5.42
N HIS A 467 -14.98 12.80 -4.85
CA HIS A 467 -15.36 14.09 -5.44
C HIS A 467 -14.24 15.14 -5.31
N PRO A 468 -13.20 15.10 -6.17
CA PRO A 468 -12.03 15.97 -6.03
C PRO A 468 -12.32 17.48 -6.08
N PHE A 469 -13.37 17.94 -6.77
CA PHE A 469 -13.74 19.36 -6.83
C PHE A 469 -14.07 19.98 -5.46
N ILE A 470 -14.42 19.15 -4.47
CA ILE A 470 -14.66 19.60 -3.10
C ILE A 470 -13.39 20.19 -2.48
N ILE A 471 -12.20 19.77 -2.93
CA ILE A 471 -10.93 20.35 -2.47
C ILE A 471 -10.85 21.84 -2.82
N SER A 472 -11.31 22.25 -4.01
CA SER A 472 -11.38 23.67 -4.39
C SER A 472 -12.36 24.47 -3.52
N LEU A 473 -13.52 23.89 -3.19
CA LEU A 473 -14.50 24.55 -2.29
C LEU A 473 -13.96 24.67 -0.86
N LEU A 474 -13.40 23.58 -0.32
CA LEU A 474 -12.74 23.59 0.99
C LEU A 474 -11.61 24.61 1.04
N PHE A 475 -10.84 24.76 -0.03
CA PHE A 475 -9.77 25.74 -0.09
C PHE A 475 -10.30 27.18 -0.03
N ARG A 476 -11.38 27.50 -0.76
CA ARG A 476 -12.04 28.81 -0.70
C ARG A 476 -12.58 29.12 0.70
N TRP A 477 -13.36 28.22 1.29
CA TRP A 477 -13.90 28.42 2.64
C TRP A 477 -12.79 28.49 3.70
N THR A 478 -11.74 27.69 3.55
CA THR A 478 -10.56 27.76 4.43
C THR A 478 -9.88 29.12 4.35
N ALA A 479 -9.73 29.69 3.15
CA ALA A 479 -9.14 31.01 2.99
C ALA A 479 -10.01 32.14 3.57
N GLU A 480 -11.34 32.03 3.46
CA GLU A 480 -12.30 32.96 4.06
C GLU A 480 -12.26 32.92 5.60
N HIS A 481 -12.11 31.72 6.18
CA HIS A 481 -12.12 31.50 7.63
C HIS A 481 -10.73 31.28 8.24
N ILE A 482 -9.66 31.62 7.52
CA ILE A 482 -8.27 31.32 7.94
C ILE A 482 -7.87 31.97 9.28
N VAL A 483 -8.47 33.11 9.61
CA VAL A 483 -8.31 33.79 10.92
C VAL A 483 -8.75 32.90 12.07
N ILE A 484 -9.80 32.11 11.85
CA ILE A 484 -10.43 31.28 12.86
C ILE A 484 -9.79 29.88 12.89
N MET A 485 -9.35 29.36 11.74
CA MET A 485 -8.77 28.03 11.62
C MET A 485 -7.29 27.98 11.99
N GLU A 486 -6.52 29.02 11.65
CA GLU A 486 -5.06 29.06 11.81
C GLU A 486 -4.39 27.73 11.37
N ARG A 487 -3.75 27.00 12.30
CA ARG A 487 -3.07 25.71 12.01
C ARG A 487 -4.02 24.57 11.62
N MET A 488 -5.30 24.64 11.99
CA MET A 488 -6.29 23.62 11.63
C MET A 488 -6.47 23.50 10.12
N ALA A 489 -6.28 24.61 9.39
CA ALA A 489 -6.29 24.62 7.94
C ALA A 489 -5.24 23.68 7.36
N LEU A 490 -4.01 23.74 7.89
CA LEU A 490 -2.93 22.86 7.46
C LEU A 490 -3.29 21.39 7.71
N TYR A 491 -3.74 21.06 8.91
CA TYR A 491 -4.13 19.70 9.27
C TYR A 491 -5.28 19.14 8.43
N LEU A 492 -6.24 19.98 8.00
CA LEU A 492 -7.26 19.57 7.05
C LEU A 492 -6.64 19.13 5.74
N PHE A 493 -5.77 19.93 5.14
CA PHE A 493 -5.14 19.57 3.86
C PHE A 493 -4.18 18.38 3.97
N HIS A 494 -3.63 18.10 5.16
CA HIS A 494 -2.86 16.87 5.40
C HIS A 494 -3.68 15.59 5.33
N SER A 495 -4.99 15.66 5.53
CA SER A 495 -5.88 14.49 5.43
C SER A 495 -6.53 14.34 4.06
N LEU A 496 -6.31 15.28 3.14
CA LEU A 496 -6.87 15.24 1.79
C LEU A 496 -5.91 14.54 0.83
N ASN A 497 -6.46 13.79 -0.13
CA ASN A 497 -5.69 13.29 -1.25
C ASN A 497 -5.65 14.35 -2.35
N LEU A 498 -4.52 15.05 -2.49
CA LEU A 498 -4.32 16.10 -3.49
C LEU A 498 -3.91 15.54 -4.85
N ASP A 499 -3.60 14.24 -4.97
CA ASP A 499 -3.08 13.62 -6.19
C ASP A 499 -4.12 13.62 -7.32
N ASN A 500 -5.41 13.62 -6.96
CA ASN A 500 -6.54 13.63 -7.88
C ASN A 500 -7.15 15.04 -8.08
N TRP A 501 -6.55 16.08 -7.49
CA TRP A 501 -7.14 17.42 -7.52
C TRP A 501 -6.73 18.20 -8.77
N SER A 502 -7.69 18.46 -9.65
CA SER A 502 -7.53 19.39 -10.77
C SER A 502 -7.73 20.85 -10.30
N ILE A 503 -6.62 21.53 -9.99
CA ILE A 503 -6.67 22.91 -9.51
C ILE A 503 -7.19 23.89 -10.59
N LEU A 504 -8.08 24.80 -10.19
CA LEU A 504 -8.69 25.79 -11.10
C LEU A 504 -7.90 27.11 -11.14
N LYS A 505 -8.08 27.90 -12.21
CA LYS A 505 -7.45 29.23 -12.33
C LYS A 505 -7.79 30.16 -11.16
N ASP A 506 -9.01 30.09 -10.62
CA ASP A 506 -9.40 30.88 -9.46
C ASP A 506 -8.75 30.41 -8.15
N ASP A 507 -8.44 29.11 -8.04
CA ASP A 507 -7.70 28.57 -6.90
C ASP A 507 -6.25 29.05 -6.93
N LEU A 508 -5.65 29.15 -8.11
CA LEU A 508 -4.31 29.75 -8.28
C LEU A 508 -4.27 31.21 -7.87
N LYS A 509 -5.29 32.02 -8.22
CA LYS A 509 -5.41 33.42 -7.75
C LYS A 509 -5.50 33.48 -6.23
N LEU A 510 -6.22 32.54 -5.61
CA LEU A 510 -6.34 32.48 -4.16
C LEU A 510 -5.04 32.06 -3.48
N LEU A 511 -4.33 31.04 -4.01
CA LEU A 511 -2.98 30.66 -3.55
C LEU A 511 -2.02 31.84 -3.62
N HIS A 512 -2.04 32.57 -4.75
CA HIS A 512 -1.24 33.77 -4.93
C HIS A 512 -1.56 34.85 -3.89
N LYS A 513 -2.86 35.11 -3.62
CA LYS A 513 -3.30 36.04 -2.58
C LYS A 513 -2.83 35.63 -1.18
N LEU A 514 -2.88 34.33 -0.85
CA LEU A 514 -2.41 33.80 0.44
C LEU A 514 -0.90 33.99 0.60
N MET A 515 -0.13 33.73 -0.46
CA MET A 515 1.33 33.97 -0.48
C MET A 515 1.68 35.46 -0.39
N SER A 516 0.90 36.32 -1.06
CA SER A 516 1.15 37.76 -1.16
C SER A 516 0.80 38.56 0.10
N SER A 517 0.02 37.97 1.00
CA SER A 517 -0.42 38.59 2.27
C SER A 517 0.74 38.91 3.24
N ALA A 518 1.92 38.36 2.98
CA ALA A 518 3.13 38.45 3.81
C ALA A 518 3.94 39.75 3.62
N SER A 519 3.78 40.43 2.48
CA SER A 519 4.66 41.51 2.01
C SER A 519 4.70 42.77 2.91
N LYS A 520 3.77 42.93 3.86
CA LYS A 520 3.54 44.21 4.58
C LYS A 520 4.07 44.28 6.02
N ALA A 521 4.67 43.23 6.59
CA ALA A 521 5.00 43.19 8.02
C ALA A 521 6.46 42.78 8.33
N VAL A 522 7.06 43.46 9.31
CA VAL A 522 8.44 43.21 9.82
C VAL A 522 8.56 41.85 10.54
N ALA A 523 7.44 41.31 11.03
CA ALA A 523 7.33 39.97 11.59
C ALA A 523 5.98 39.35 11.17
N LEU A 524 6.01 38.09 10.70
CA LEU A 524 4.80 37.35 10.32
C LEU A 524 3.97 37.06 11.58
N ASN A 525 2.68 37.40 11.54
CA ASN A 525 1.75 36.98 12.59
C ASN A 525 1.36 35.48 12.43
N SER A 526 0.68 34.91 13.43
CA SER A 526 0.25 33.48 13.41
C SER A 526 -0.58 33.15 12.17
N GLN A 527 -1.47 34.06 11.78
CA GLN A 527 -2.34 33.94 10.61
C GLN A 527 -1.55 33.90 9.30
N GLN A 528 -0.66 34.86 9.05
CA GLN A 528 0.18 34.93 7.85
C GLN A 528 1.08 33.70 7.75
N THR A 529 1.61 33.24 8.89
CA THR A 529 2.40 32.00 8.93
C THR A 529 1.57 30.80 8.49
N ALA A 530 0.33 30.67 8.99
CA ALA A 530 -0.58 29.60 8.57
C ALA A 530 -0.97 29.69 7.09
N GLN A 531 -1.21 30.91 6.56
CA GLN A 531 -1.52 31.15 5.15
C GLN A 531 -0.37 30.68 4.22
N ILE A 532 0.86 31.09 4.53
CA ILE A 532 2.05 30.70 3.75
C ILE A 532 2.27 29.19 3.86
N GLN A 533 2.19 28.61 5.07
CA GLN A 533 2.40 27.17 5.25
C GLN A 533 1.36 26.34 4.49
N LEU A 534 0.09 26.77 4.47
CA LEU A 534 -0.97 26.11 3.71
C LEU A 534 -0.70 26.18 2.20
N ALA A 535 -0.39 27.36 1.67
CA ALA A 535 -0.10 27.52 0.25
C ALA A 535 1.15 26.73 -0.19
N LYS A 536 2.20 26.72 0.65
CA LYS A 536 3.40 25.90 0.45
C LYS A 536 3.08 24.41 0.42
N TYR A 537 2.25 23.95 1.36
CA TYR A 537 1.85 22.56 1.47
C TYR A 537 1.08 22.11 0.22
N ILE A 538 0.06 22.88 -0.18
CA ILE A 538 -0.75 22.59 -1.37
C ILE A 538 0.14 22.48 -2.61
N LEU A 539 0.92 23.52 -2.93
CA LEU A 539 1.77 23.54 -4.12
C LEU A 539 2.85 22.45 -4.12
N GLN A 540 3.27 21.95 -2.95
CA GLN A 540 4.27 20.89 -2.88
C GLN A 540 3.68 19.48 -3.11
N HIS A 541 2.39 19.30 -2.90
CA HIS A 541 1.71 18.00 -2.94
C HIS A 541 0.65 17.91 -4.05
N LEU A 542 0.68 18.83 -5.02
CA LEU A 542 -0.09 18.68 -6.25
C LEU A 542 0.53 17.59 -7.14
N ASN A 543 -0.31 16.92 -7.92
CA ASN A 543 0.14 15.95 -8.90
C ASN A 543 0.69 16.65 -10.16
N TYR A 544 2.02 16.72 -10.27
CA TYR A 544 2.71 17.24 -11.45
C TYR A 544 3.04 16.17 -12.50
N GLY A 545 2.59 14.94 -12.31
CA GLY A 545 2.84 13.81 -13.21
C GLY A 545 1.97 13.82 -14.45
N TYR A 546 1.82 12.64 -15.06
CA TYR A 546 1.06 12.44 -16.30
C TYR A 546 -0.21 11.62 -16.06
N THR A 547 -1.20 11.81 -16.93
CA THR A 547 -2.44 11.00 -16.95
C THR A 547 -2.18 9.62 -17.55
N CYS A 548 -2.90 8.60 -17.08
CA CYS A 548 -2.69 7.20 -17.49
C CYS A 548 -3.09 6.93 -18.96
N ASP A 549 -4.20 7.52 -19.42
CA ASP A 549 -4.88 7.09 -20.67
C ASP A 549 -5.06 8.18 -21.73
N SER A 550 -4.41 9.34 -21.59
CA SER A 550 -4.58 10.43 -22.55
C SER A 550 -3.29 10.78 -23.28
N VAL A 551 -3.39 10.85 -24.61
CA VAL A 551 -2.29 11.22 -25.50
C VAL A 551 -2.33 12.73 -25.71
N ASP A 552 -1.18 13.36 -25.53
CA ASP A 552 -0.98 14.75 -25.89
C ASP A 552 -0.99 14.92 -27.41
N HIS A 553 -2.12 15.42 -27.94
CA HIS A 553 -2.28 15.74 -29.35
C HIS A 553 -1.58 17.04 -29.77
N GLN A 554 -1.13 17.87 -28.81
CA GLN A 554 -0.32 19.05 -29.11
C GLN A 554 1.14 18.60 -29.28
N ALA A 555 1.45 18.04 -30.45
CA ALA A 555 2.80 17.56 -30.76
C ALA A 555 3.85 18.64 -30.47
N SER A 556 4.72 18.40 -29.49
CA SER A 556 5.88 19.26 -29.27
C SER A 556 6.75 19.23 -30.52
N LYS A 557 7.00 20.42 -31.08
CA LYS A 557 7.92 20.57 -32.21
C LYS A 557 9.36 20.20 -31.85
N SER A 558 9.74 20.24 -30.57
CA SER A 558 11.08 19.89 -30.12
C SER A 558 11.27 18.39 -29.85
N GLN A 559 10.19 17.64 -29.62
CA GLN A 559 10.23 16.19 -29.37
C GLN A 559 9.18 15.43 -30.22
N PRO A 560 9.31 15.41 -31.57
CA PRO A 560 8.26 14.88 -32.45
C PRO A 560 8.28 13.36 -32.66
N TRP A 561 9.28 12.64 -32.14
CA TRP A 561 9.52 11.23 -32.48
C TRP A 561 8.59 10.22 -31.78
N HIS A 562 7.85 10.59 -30.74
CA HIS A 562 6.94 9.65 -30.07
C HIS A 562 5.72 10.35 -29.48
N SER A 563 4.60 9.62 -29.39
CA SER A 563 3.40 10.09 -28.69
C SER A 563 3.69 10.26 -27.20
N ARG A 564 3.13 11.30 -26.58
CA ARG A 564 3.41 11.61 -25.17
C ARG A 564 2.13 11.54 -24.35
N LYS A 565 2.22 11.16 -23.09
CA LYS A 565 1.10 11.28 -22.14
C LYS A 565 0.83 12.76 -21.84
N MET A 566 -0.43 13.14 -21.69
CA MET A 566 -0.80 14.50 -21.26
C MET A 566 -0.46 14.68 -19.76
N PRO A 567 0.10 15.82 -19.34
CA PRO A 567 0.28 16.10 -17.91
C PRO A 567 -1.07 16.11 -17.20
N PHE A 568 -1.08 15.70 -15.93
CA PHE A 568 -2.29 15.71 -15.10
C PHE A 568 -2.83 17.13 -14.92
N LEU A 569 -1.94 18.08 -14.64
CA LEU A 569 -2.28 19.51 -14.66
C LEU A 569 -1.99 20.10 -16.04
N ASN A 570 -2.90 20.92 -16.53
CA ASN A 570 -2.72 21.61 -17.81
C ASN A 570 -1.44 22.46 -17.81
N TYR A 571 -0.81 22.62 -18.98
CA TYR A 571 0.42 23.42 -19.11
C TYR A 571 0.27 24.86 -18.59
N ASP A 572 -0.88 25.50 -18.82
CA ASP A 572 -1.22 26.81 -18.25
C ASP A 572 -1.04 26.86 -16.72
N VAL A 573 -1.41 25.78 -16.02
CA VAL A 573 -1.31 25.69 -14.56
C VAL A 573 0.14 25.59 -14.12
N HIS A 574 0.95 24.78 -14.82
CA HIS A 574 2.39 24.68 -14.55
C HIS A 574 3.08 26.05 -14.74
N GLU A 575 2.75 26.77 -15.81
CA GLU A 575 3.27 28.12 -16.07
C GLU A 575 2.87 29.09 -14.96
N GLU A 576 1.58 29.18 -14.62
CA GLU A 576 1.12 30.11 -13.58
C GLU A 576 1.72 29.79 -12.20
N ILE A 577 1.85 28.52 -11.83
CA ILE A 577 2.53 28.13 -10.59
C ILE A 577 3.99 28.61 -10.61
N ALA A 578 4.71 28.43 -11.72
CA ALA A 578 6.09 28.89 -11.84
C ALA A 578 6.22 30.41 -11.58
N PHE A 579 5.28 31.21 -12.09
CA PHE A 579 5.25 32.65 -11.83
C PHE A 579 4.79 33.02 -10.42
N ILE A 580 3.88 32.25 -9.80
CA ILE A 580 3.53 32.41 -8.38
C ILE A 580 4.78 32.17 -7.50
N LEU A 581 5.60 31.17 -7.82
CA LEU A 581 6.85 30.90 -7.11
C LEU A 581 7.84 32.06 -7.23
N LEU A 582 8.00 32.63 -8.44
CA LEU A 582 8.87 33.80 -8.65
C LEU A 582 8.36 35.03 -7.90
N ASP A 583 7.05 35.29 -7.90
CA ASP A 583 6.50 36.40 -7.13
C ASP A 583 6.70 36.23 -5.63
N ALA A 584 6.45 35.02 -5.11
CA ALA A 584 6.72 34.72 -3.72
C ALA A 584 8.19 34.99 -3.38
N CYS A 585 9.14 34.46 -4.16
CA CYS A 585 10.56 34.71 -3.91
C CYS A 585 10.92 36.20 -4.00
N GLN A 586 10.34 36.95 -4.93
CA GLN A 586 10.57 38.38 -5.08
C GLN A 586 10.03 39.20 -3.90
N GLN A 587 8.92 38.81 -3.30
CA GLN A 587 8.38 39.48 -2.12
C GLN A 587 9.22 39.25 -0.86
N PHE A 588 9.73 38.03 -0.66
CA PHE A 588 10.52 37.68 0.54
C PHE A 588 12.00 38.02 0.42
N GLN A 589 12.54 37.99 -0.80
CA GLN A 589 13.92 38.34 -1.11
C GLN A 589 13.97 39.09 -2.46
N PRO A 590 13.68 40.40 -2.45
CA PRO A 590 13.78 41.21 -3.65
C PRO A 590 15.18 41.08 -4.26
N LEU A 591 15.23 40.93 -5.58
CA LEU A 591 16.47 41.11 -6.32
C LEU A 591 17.02 42.52 -6.04
N PRO A 592 18.34 42.67 -5.82
CA PRO A 592 18.91 43.92 -5.31
C PRO A 592 18.61 45.12 -6.22
N ASP A 593 17.88 46.11 -5.69
CA ASP A 593 17.46 47.29 -6.43
C ASP A 593 18.61 48.23 -6.77
N ALA A 594 18.40 48.99 -7.85
CA ALA A 594 19.36 49.96 -8.38
C ALA A 594 19.70 51.14 -7.44
N SER A 595 19.13 51.18 -6.23
CA SER A 595 19.10 52.33 -5.32
C SER A 595 20.17 52.30 -4.22
N ALA A 596 21.01 51.25 -4.13
CA ALA A 596 22.15 51.22 -3.23
C ALA A 596 23.25 52.20 -3.69
N LYS A 597 23.07 53.49 -3.36
CA LYS A 597 24.15 54.47 -3.38
C LYS A 597 25.30 53.93 -2.53
N ASN A 598 26.41 53.57 -3.19
CA ASN A 598 27.80 53.85 -2.77
C ASN A 598 28.79 52.88 -3.45
N THR A 599 29.11 53.12 -4.72
CA THR A 599 30.46 52.97 -5.33
C THR A 599 30.36 53.30 -6.83
N SER A 600 31.28 54.13 -7.33
CA SER A 600 31.29 54.65 -8.71
C SER A 600 31.46 53.57 -9.79
N ASP A 601 31.88 52.35 -9.42
CA ASP A 601 32.38 51.35 -10.36
C ASP A 601 31.30 50.32 -10.78
N ASN A 602 30.11 50.35 -10.16
CA ASN A 602 29.04 49.34 -10.38
C ASN A 602 27.75 49.90 -11.02
N LYS A 603 27.75 51.14 -11.52
CA LYS A 603 26.53 51.84 -11.97
C LYS A 603 25.76 51.09 -13.08
N GLY A 604 26.47 50.49 -14.05
CA GLY A 604 25.84 49.72 -15.14
C GLY A 604 25.32 48.34 -14.72
N ALA A 605 25.97 47.68 -13.76
CA ALA A 605 25.53 46.36 -13.26
C ALA A 605 24.27 46.48 -12.39
N ILE A 606 24.16 47.58 -11.64
CA ILE A 606 23.05 47.95 -10.77
C ILE A 606 21.78 48.30 -11.60
N GLU A 607 21.95 48.95 -12.76
CA GLU A 607 20.87 49.27 -13.72
C GLU A 607 20.32 48.02 -14.43
N LEU A 608 21.20 47.04 -14.74
CA LEU A 608 20.81 45.76 -15.35
C LEU A 608 19.98 44.91 -14.39
N VAL A 609 20.34 44.83 -13.10
CA VAL A 609 19.53 44.13 -12.10
C VAL A 609 18.17 44.82 -11.92
N GLY A 610 18.15 46.16 -11.88
CA GLY A 610 16.89 46.92 -11.83
C GLY A 610 15.97 46.63 -13.02
N THR A 611 16.53 46.48 -14.23
CA THR A 611 15.77 46.14 -15.44
C THR A 611 15.13 44.76 -15.31
N VAL A 612 15.89 43.73 -14.94
CA VAL A 612 15.36 42.37 -14.71
C VAL A 612 14.28 42.39 -13.63
N THR A 613 14.52 43.06 -12.50
CA THR A 613 13.53 43.20 -11.42
C THR A 613 12.22 43.84 -11.92
N THR A 614 12.31 44.95 -12.67
CA THR A 614 11.11 45.65 -13.18
C THR A 614 10.32 44.81 -14.18
N VAL A 615 10.99 44.09 -15.08
CA VAL A 615 10.35 43.23 -16.08
C VAL A 615 9.65 42.07 -15.36
N VAL A 616 10.34 41.42 -14.41
CA VAL A 616 9.78 40.33 -13.62
C VAL A 616 8.52 40.82 -12.91
N THR A 617 8.58 41.90 -12.13
CA THR A 617 7.41 42.45 -11.42
C THR A 617 6.25 42.86 -12.34
N THR A 618 6.52 43.19 -13.60
CA THR A 618 5.48 43.53 -14.60
C THR A 618 4.71 42.30 -15.07
N TYR A 619 5.36 41.14 -15.10
CA TYR A 619 4.81 39.89 -15.64
C TYR A 619 4.47 38.85 -14.57
N LEU A 620 4.37 39.21 -13.29
CA LEU A 620 3.89 38.31 -12.24
C LEU A 620 2.34 38.21 -12.25
N PRO A 621 1.76 37.14 -11.70
CA PRO A 621 0.32 36.89 -11.81
C PRO A 621 -0.47 38.04 -11.18
N ILE A 622 -1.51 38.49 -11.88
CA ILE A 622 -2.47 39.55 -11.50
C ILE A 622 -1.97 40.99 -11.75
N ALA A 623 -1.85 41.33 -13.04
CA ALA A 623 -1.68 42.71 -13.51
C ALA A 623 -2.88 43.64 -13.24
N ASP A 624 -4.07 43.10 -12.92
CA ASP A 624 -5.30 43.90 -12.78
C ASP A 624 -5.39 44.77 -11.51
N GLN A 625 -4.40 44.71 -10.59
CA GLN A 625 -4.35 45.60 -9.42
C GLN A 625 -3.07 46.45 -9.34
N ILE A 626 -2.15 46.35 -10.31
CA ILE A 626 -0.87 47.07 -10.27
C ILE A 626 -1.03 48.58 -10.52
N GLN A 627 -2.17 49.05 -11.02
CA GLN A 627 -2.45 50.49 -11.10
C GLN A 627 -2.78 51.16 -9.75
N LEU A 628 -3.14 50.41 -8.71
CA LEU A 628 -3.49 50.99 -7.39
C LEU A 628 -2.37 50.94 -6.34
N LEU A 629 -1.31 50.15 -6.56
CA LEU A 629 -0.21 49.98 -5.58
C LEU A 629 1.09 50.71 -5.94
N LYS A 630 1.13 51.42 -7.08
CA LYS A 630 2.29 52.21 -7.53
C LYS A 630 2.65 53.41 -6.63
N SER A 631 1.88 53.69 -5.57
CA SER A 631 2.10 54.86 -4.69
C SER A 631 2.78 54.57 -3.33
N THR A 632 3.15 53.33 -3.01
CA THR A 632 3.73 53.02 -1.68
C THR A 632 4.81 51.92 -1.70
N TYR A 633 5.75 51.99 -2.63
CA TYR A 633 7.09 51.38 -2.43
C TYR A 633 7.99 52.45 -1.79
N ASP A 634 7.73 52.74 -0.51
CA ASP A 634 8.63 53.57 0.28
C ASP A 634 9.83 52.73 0.71
N ASN A 635 10.99 53.14 0.23
CA ASN A 635 12.29 52.56 0.52
C ASN A 635 12.64 52.74 2.01
N SER A 636 12.32 51.77 2.86
CA SER A 636 12.98 51.63 4.17
C SER A 636 13.57 50.23 4.33
N ILE A 637 14.82 50.08 3.89
CA ILE A 637 15.64 48.90 4.16
C ILE A 637 16.07 48.97 5.62
N ASN A 638 15.44 48.17 6.49
CA ASN A 638 15.99 47.83 7.80
C ASN A 638 16.44 46.37 7.78
N ASN A 639 17.75 46.19 7.62
CA ASN A 639 18.43 44.90 7.75
C ASN A 639 18.34 44.40 9.20
N ASN A 640 17.41 43.48 9.48
CA ASN A 640 17.43 42.67 10.70
C ASN A 640 17.74 41.21 10.35
N SER A 641 18.68 40.63 11.10
CA SER A 641 19.33 39.33 10.89
C SER A 641 18.41 38.09 10.96
N ASN A 642 17.11 38.25 11.19
CA ASN A 642 16.15 37.14 11.25
C ASN A 642 15.39 36.89 9.92
N SER A 643 15.44 37.80 8.93
CA SER A 643 14.78 37.61 7.63
C SER A 643 15.51 36.64 6.69
N GLY A 644 16.82 36.44 6.89
CA GLY A 644 17.66 35.61 6.03
C GLY A 644 17.28 34.12 6.04
N ASN A 645 16.83 33.60 7.19
CA ASN A 645 16.41 32.20 7.30
C ASN A 645 15.09 31.95 6.57
N THR A 646 14.08 32.81 6.77
CA THR A 646 12.78 32.69 6.11
C THR A 646 12.89 32.83 4.58
N ALA A 647 13.70 33.78 4.10
CA ALA A 647 13.96 33.94 2.66
C ALA A 647 14.63 32.69 2.06
N SER A 648 15.66 32.17 2.74
CA SER A 648 16.33 30.92 2.35
C SER A 648 15.37 29.73 2.31
N ASP A 649 14.49 29.59 3.30
CA ASP A 649 13.52 28.49 3.38
C ASP A 649 12.49 28.55 2.25
N ILE A 650 12.05 29.75 1.86
CA ILE A 650 11.10 29.94 0.76
C ILE A 650 11.76 29.67 -0.58
N ILE A 651 12.98 30.15 -0.81
CA ILE A 651 13.71 29.87 -2.06
C ILE A 651 14.01 28.37 -2.20
N ASN A 652 14.43 27.72 -1.11
CA ASN A 652 14.65 26.27 -1.12
C ASN A 652 13.36 25.48 -1.40
N TRP A 653 12.23 25.90 -0.83
CA TRP A 653 10.93 25.32 -1.13
C TRP A 653 10.50 25.58 -2.58
N ALA A 654 10.67 26.81 -3.08
CA ALA A 654 10.30 27.16 -4.45
C ALA A 654 11.10 26.33 -5.45
N TRP A 655 12.39 26.10 -5.20
CA TRP A 655 13.19 25.14 -5.97
C TRP A 655 12.60 23.72 -5.94
N SER A 656 12.16 23.23 -4.78
CA SER A 656 11.60 21.87 -4.66
C SER A 656 10.32 21.69 -5.48
N VAL A 657 9.51 22.74 -5.63
CA VAL A 657 8.32 22.72 -6.49
C VAL A 657 8.69 22.94 -7.95
N ALA A 658 9.55 23.91 -8.26
CA ALA A 658 9.91 24.29 -9.64
C ALA A 658 10.54 23.13 -10.43
N ILE A 659 11.30 22.26 -9.78
CA ILE A 659 11.93 21.09 -10.42
C ILE A 659 10.90 20.00 -10.77
N GLN A 660 9.76 19.94 -10.08
CA GLN A 660 8.67 19.00 -10.36
C GLN A 660 7.78 19.46 -11.52
N LEU A 661 7.77 20.76 -11.83
CA LEU A 661 6.97 21.33 -12.91
C LEU A 661 7.47 20.87 -14.28
N LYS A 662 6.55 20.54 -15.19
CA LYS A 662 6.85 20.12 -16.57
C LYS A 662 7.10 21.31 -17.50
N LEU A 663 7.99 22.22 -17.10
CA LEU A 663 8.25 23.50 -17.78
C LEU A 663 8.79 23.33 -19.22
N TYR A 664 9.56 22.27 -19.47
CA TYR A 664 10.07 21.99 -20.82
C TYR A 664 8.96 21.60 -21.80
N ASP A 665 7.91 20.93 -21.31
CA ASP A 665 6.81 20.47 -22.14
C ASP A 665 5.73 21.55 -22.33
N CYS A 666 5.76 22.61 -21.51
CA CYS A 666 4.87 23.75 -21.66
C CYS A 666 5.09 24.48 -22.99
N PRO A 667 4.03 25.06 -23.59
CA PRO A 667 4.13 26.02 -24.67
C PRO A 667 5.08 27.18 -24.31
N LEU A 668 5.65 27.80 -25.35
CA LEU A 668 6.54 28.94 -25.18
C LEU A 668 5.80 30.10 -24.52
N SER A 669 6.33 30.55 -23.37
CA SER A 669 5.72 31.66 -22.62
C SER A 669 6.25 33.00 -23.12
N PRO A 670 5.36 33.94 -23.53
CA PRO A 670 5.77 35.29 -23.87
C PRO A 670 6.34 36.03 -22.65
N ARG A 671 5.75 35.82 -21.46
CA ARG A 671 6.22 36.38 -20.18
C ARG A 671 7.65 35.94 -19.87
N ALA A 672 7.92 34.64 -20.01
CA ALA A 672 9.26 34.10 -19.79
C ALA A 672 10.27 34.62 -20.81
N SER A 673 9.85 34.74 -22.08
CA SER A 673 10.69 35.26 -23.16
C SER A 673 11.10 36.71 -22.92
N ASP A 674 10.18 37.56 -22.46
CA ASP A 674 10.47 38.96 -22.13
C ASP A 674 11.41 39.08 -20.93
N ILE A 675 11.23 38.24 -19.91
CA ILE A 675 12.17 38.15 -18.78
C ILE A 675 13.55 37.71 -19.28
N GLU A 676 13.62 36.67 -20.12
CA GLU A 676 14.88 36.16 -20.64
C GLU A 676 15.64 37.21 -21.47
N ASN A 677 14.93 38.01 -22.28
CA ASN A 677 15.53 39.11 -23.05
C ASN A 677 16.21 40.16 -22.16
N SER A 678 15.81 40.27 -20.88
CA SER A 678 16.47 41.16 -19.90
C SER A 678 17.69 40.53 -19.22
N ILE A 679 17.85 39.20 -19.30
CA ILE A 679 18.97 38.45 -18.72
C ILE A 679 20.18 38.54 -19.65
N THR A 680 21.08 39.48 -19.33
CA THR A 680 22.30 39.74 -20.11
C THR A 680 23.53 39.03 -19.54
N LEU A 681 24.56 38.80 -20.36
CA LEU A 681 25.84 38.24 -19.90
C LEU A 681 26.47 38.94 -18.67
N PRO A 682 26.48 40.29 -18.56
CA PRO A 682 26.97 40.95 -17.34
C PRO A 682 26.14 40.60 -16.09
N PHE A 683 24.82 40.47 -16.23
CA PHE A 683 23.95 40.02 -15.13
C PHE A 683 24.31 38.60 -14.68
N LEU A 684 24.47 37.65 -15.62
CA LEU A 684 24.87 36.27 -15.31
C LEU A 684 26.21 36.20 -14.55
N LYS A 685 27.19 36.99 -14.99
CA LYS A 685 28.50 37.09 -14.30
C LYS A 685 28.39 37.69 -12.90
N LEU A 686 27.50 38.67 -12.71
CA LEU A 686 27.24 39.24 -11.39
C LEU A 686 26.63 38.21 -10.43
N VAL A 687 25.64 37.44 -10.89
CA VAL A 687 25.01 36.38 -10.09
C VAL A 687 26.04 35.30 -9.71
N LEU A 688 26.88 34.87 -10.66
CA LEU A 688 27.94 33.88 -10.42
C LEU A 688 28.96 34.34 -9.38
N ASN A 689 29.26 35.64 -9.30
CA ASN A 689 30.26 36.18 -8.37
C ASN A 689 29.66 36.74 -7.07
N SER A 690 28.34 36.67 -6.90
CA SER A 690 27.67 37.18 -5.72
C SER A 690 28.08 36.45 -4.43
N TYR A 691 28.33 37.22 -3.36
CA TYR A 691 28.63 36.68 -2.03
C TYR A 691 27.36 36.31 -1.25
N ASN A 692 26.17 36.77 -1.67
CA ASN A 692 24.90 36.42 -1.04
C ASN A 692 24.33 35.15 -1.69
N ALA A 693 24.47 34.02 -0.99
CA ALA A 693 23.99 32.72 -1.45
C ALA A 693 22.47 32.68 -1.69
N VAL A 694 21.69 33.37 -0.86
CA VAL A 694 20.21 33.38 -0.93
C VAL A 694 19.76 34.16 -2.17
N SER A 695 20.27 35.37 -2.38
CA SER A 695 19.94 36.21 -3.54
C SER A 695 20.43 35.61 -4.87
N SER A 696 21.63 35.01 -4.88
CA SER A 696 22.12 34.32 -6.08
C SER A 696 21.34 33.05 -6.39
N SER A 697 20.82 32.34 -5.38
CA SER A 697 19.93 31.20 -5.58
C SER A 697 18.56 31.61 -6.11
N HIS A 698 17.99 32.72 -5.63
CA HIS A 698 16.76 33.29 -6.21
C HIS A 698 16.97 33.67 -7.68
N SER A 699 18.08 34.36 -8.00
CA SER A 699 18.42 34.72 -9.38
C SER A 699 18.57 33.48 -10.27
N ALA A 700 19.18 32.41 -9.75
CA ALA A 700 19.30 31.14 -10.47
C ALA A 700 17.95 30.45 -10.70
N LEU A 701 16.99 30.54 -9.76
CA LEU A 701 15.63 30.01 -9.92
C LEU A 701 14.89 30.75 -11.04
N LEU A 702 15.02 32.08 -11.06
CA LEU A 702 14.48 32.93 -12.11
C LEU A 702 15.04 32.59 -13.49
N ILE A 703 16.36 32.44 -13.57
CA ILE A 703 17.04 32.01 -14.80
C ILE A 703 16.52 30.64 -15.23
N TYR A 704 16.40 29.66 -14.32
CA TYR A 704 15.88 28.33 -14.65
C TYR A 704 14.45 28.37 -15.21
N ILE A 705 13.51 29.03 -14.52
CA ILE A 705 12.10 29.09 -14.95
C ILE A 705 11.96 29.81 -16.29
N SER A 706 12.59 30.99 -16.43
CA SER A 706 12.53 31.75 -17.70
C SER A 706 13.18 30.98 -18.85
N PHE A 707 14.35 30.38 -18.61
CA PHE A 707 15.08 29.57 -19.59
C PHE A 707 14.25 28.38 -20.06
N MET A 708 13.68 27.58 -19.15
CA MET A 708 12.94 26.36 -19.50
C MET A 708 11.62 26.63 -20.23
N LEU A 709 11.03 27.81 -20.09
CA LEU A 709 9.79 28.25 -20.77
C LEU A 709 10.05 29.05 -22.06
N SER A 710 11.31 29.28 -22.41
CA SER A 710 11.72 30.10 -23.56
C SER A 710 12.11 29.30 -24.80
N VAL A 711 12.31 29.99 -25.91
CA VAL A 711 12.84 29.40 -27.15
C VAL A 711 14.30 28.96 -26.98
N THR A 712 15.04 29.57 -26.05
CA THR A 712 16.47 29.32 -25.84
C THR A 712 16.72 27.86 -25.43
N SER A 713 15.85 27.24 -24.62
CA SER A 713 15.98 25.82 -24.28
C SER A 713 15.48 24.86 -25.37
N ARG A 714 14.78 25.35 -26.40
CA ARG A 714 14.15 24.50 -27.42
C ARG A 714 14.98 24.31 -28.69
N HIS A 715 16.03 25.11 -28.90
CA HIS A 715 16.80 25.07 -30.14
C HIS A 715 18.29 25.42 -29.94
N PHE A 716 19.22 24.59 -30.42
CA PHE A 716 20.65 24.74 -30.16
C PHE A 716 21.23 26.10 -30.61
N LEU A 717 20.95 26.55 -31.84
CA LEU A 717 21.48 27.86 -32.29
C LEU A 717 20.97 29.04 -31.43
N ARG A 718 19.77 28.93 -30.85
CA ARG A 718 19.22 29.96 -29.96
C ARG A 718 19.87 29.87 -28.59
N PHE A 719 20.03 28.65 -28.08
CA PHE A 719 20.80 28.33 -26.89
C PHE A 719 22.21 28.95 -26.94
N GLU A 720 22.94 28.74 -28.03
CA GLU A 720 24.29 29.31 -28.22
C GLU A 720 24.25 30.84 -28.28
N SER A 721 23.35 31.42 -29.10
CA SER A 721 23.29 32.89 -29.29
C SER A 721 22.84 33.68 -28.06
N ASN A 722 22.08 33.07 -27.14
CA ASN A 722 21.48 33.73 -25.98
C ASN A 722 22.17 33.33 -24.65
N ASP A 723 23.49 33.13 -24.64
CA ASP A 723 24.26 32.82 -23.43
C ASP A 723 23.79 31.57 -22.66
N GLY A 724 23.26 30.55 -23.35
CA GLY A 724 22.69 29.33 -22.76
C GLY A 724 23.64 28.59 -21.82
N TRP A 725 24.92 28.46 -22.20
CA TRP A 725 25.96 27.86 -21.35
C TRP A 725 26.17 28.60 -20.04
N MET A 726 26.16 29.93 -20.06
CA MET A 726 26.32 30.76 -18.87
C MET A 726 25.10 30.68 -17.95
N LYS A 727 23.89 30.58 -18.52
CA LYS A 727 22.65 30.34 -17.75
C LYS A 727 22.71 29.01 -17.00
N LEU A 728 23.10 27.93 -17.68
CA LEU A 728 23.29 26.61 -17.05
C LEU A 728 24.39 26.62 -15.99
N LEU A 729 25.49 27.34 -16.21
CA LEU A 729 26.57 27.47 -15.23
C LEU A 729 26.10 28.20 -13.96
N VAL A 730 25.27 29.24 -14.10
CA VAL A 730 24.64 29.92 -12.95
C VAL A 730 23.74 28.95 -12.19
N ILE A 731 22.88 28.20 -12.89
CA ILE A 731 21.98 27.22 -12.27
C ILE A 731 22.79 26.16 -11.51
N LEU A 732 23.87 25.64 -12.11
CA LEU A 732 24.75 24.64 -11.50
C LEU A 732 25.44 25.15 -10.23
N LYS A 733 25.99 26.38 -10.26
CA LYS A 733 26.83 26.90 -9.17
C LYS A 733 26.05 27.62 -8.08
N ARG A 734 24.89 28.19 -8.39
CA ARG A 734 24.09 29.03 -7.47
C ARG A 734 22.68 28.49 -7.22
N GLY A 735 22.17 27.61 -8.08
CA GLY A 735 20.86 26.96 -7.95
C GLY A 735 20.92 25.54 -7.39
N LYS A 736 20.08 24.66 -7.92
CA LYS A 736 20.03 23.23 -7.59
C LYS A 736 20.63 22.38 -8.71
N PRO A 737 21.52 21.41 -8.41
CA PRO A 737 22.10 20.52 -9.43
C PRO A 737 21.04 19.62 -10.09
N GLU A 738 19.98 19.24 -9.38
CA GLU A 738 18.82 18.52 -9.92
C GLU A 738 18.24 19.26 -11.15
N ALA A 739 18.11 20.59 -11.09
CA ALA A 739 17.58 21.38 -12.19
C ALA A 739 18.43 21.30 -13.48
N VAL A 740 19.76 21.12 -13.34
CA VAL A 740 20.67 20.94 -14.48
C VAL A 740 20.53 19.54 -15.08
N ILE A 741 20.39 18.50 -14.25
CA ILE A 741 20.10 17.14 -14.72
C ILE A 741 18.82 17.15 -15.55
N HIS A 742 17.75 17.73 -15.01
CA HIS A 742 16.44 17.81 -15.68
C HIS A 742 16.54 18.59 -17.01
N ALA A 743 17.20 19.75 -17.00
CA ALA A 743 17.36 20.56 -18.21
C ALA A 743 18.15 19.81 -19.30
N PHE A 744 19.28 19.18 -18.95
CA PHE A 744 20.11 18.45 -19.92
C PHE A 744 19.37 17.25 -20.50
N SER A 745 18.73 16.44 -19.66
CA SER A 745 18.00 15.23 -20.05
C SER A 745 16.89 15.49 -21.08
N GLU A 746 16.24 16.65 -21.02
CA GLU A 746 15.15 17.03 -21.93
C GLU A 746 15.62 17.78 -23.19
N MET A 747 16.59 18.69 -23.02
CA MET A 747 17.04 19.60 -24.09
C MET A 747 17.93 18.92 -25.13
N ILE A 748 18.94 18.17 -24.67
CA ILE A 748 20.00 17.67 -25.58
C ILE A 748 19.45 16.67 -26.61
N PRO A 749 18.56 15.71 -26.26
CA PRO A 749 17.99 14.83 -27.28
C PRO A 749 17.28 15.61 -28.39
N SER A 750 16.59 16.69 -28.03
CA SER A 750 15.95 17.61 -28.99
C SER A 750 16.99 18.30 -29.87
N PHE A 751 18.09 18.79 -29.28
CA PHE A 751 19.18 19.42 -30.04
C PHE A 751 19.83 18.45 -31.01
N VAL A 752 20.09 17.22 -30.58
CA VAL A 752 20.68 16.17 -31.42
C VAL A 752 19.74 15.80 -32.56
N TYR A 753 18.45 15.66 -32.28
CA TYR A 753 17.45 15.38 -33.32
C TYR A 753 17.40 16.49 -34.39
N MET A 754 17.52 17.76 -34.00
CA MET A 754 17.42 18.90 -34.93
C MET A 754 18.74 19.30 -35.61
N HIS A 755 19.88 19.16 -34.92
CA HIS A 755 21.17 19.72 -35.32
C HIS A 755 22.32 18.68 -35.34
N GLY A 756 22.01 17.39 -35.19
CA GLY A 756 23.04 16.35 -35.21
C GLY A 756 24.08 16.51 -34.08
N ASP A 757 25.37 16.52 -34.42
CA ASP A 757 26.47 16.65 -33.46
C ASP A 757 26.95 18.10 -33.23
N ASP A 758 26.28 19.11 -33.79
CA ASP A 758 26.68 20.52 -33.66
C ASP A 758 26.84 20.94 -32.19
N PHE A 759 25.92 20.53 -31.31
CA PHE A 759 26.00 20.76 -29.86
C PHE A 759 27.28 20.21 -29.23
N PHE A 760 27.72 19.03 -29.68
CA PHE A 760 28.92 18.37 -29.17
C PHE A 760 30.21 18.93 -29.76
N ASN A 761 30.11 19.67 -30.87
CA ASN A 761 31.25 20.31 -31.49
C ASN A 761 31.62 21.65 -30.83
N ASP A 762 30.69 22.30 -30.12
CA ASP A 762 30.93 23.51 -29.31
C ASP A 762 32.04 23.28 -28.26
N GLU A 763 32.98 24.22 -28.15
CA GLU A 763 34.08 24.18 -27.18
C GLU A 763 33.58 24.38 -25.74
N SER A 764 32.50 25.14 -25.58
CA SER A 764 31.88 25.48 -24.29
C SER A 764 31.33 24.25 -23.56
N LEU A 765 30.96 23.19 -24.29
CA LEU A 765 30.53 21.92 -23.70
C LEU A 765 31.64 21.30 -22.86
N SER A 766 32.89 21.29 -23.36
CA SER A 766 34.02 20.68 -22.65
C SER A 766 34.33 21.43 -21.35
N ASP A 767 34.23 22.77 -21.36
CA ASP A 767 34.39 23.60 -20.17
C ASP A 767 33.25 23.43 -19.17
N PHE A 768 32.00 23.37 -19.64
CA PHE A 768 30.84 23.11 -18.78
C PHE A 768 30.89 21.71 -18.18
N PHE A 769 31.23 20.70 -18.97
CA PHE A 769 31.38 19.32 -18.51
C PHE A 769 32.49 19.19 -17.46
N LYS A 770 33.59 19.92 -17.62
CA LYS A 770 34.61 20.05 -16.57
C LYS A 770 34.02 20.64 -15.28
N HIS A 771 33.16 21.65 -15.37
CA HIS A 771 32.48 22.19 -14.19
C HIS A 771 31.49 21.22 -13.53
N LEU A 772 30.87 20.31 -14.29
CA LEU A 772 30.04 19.22 -13.76
C LEU A 772 30.88 18.19 -13.00
N VAL A 773 31.97 17.70 -13.62
CA VAL A 773 32.83 16.66 -13.03
C VAL A 773 33.67 17.19 -11.87
N GLU A 774 34.23 18.39 -11.98
CA GLU A 774 35.11 18.98 -10.94
C GLU A 774 34.33 19.80 -9.90
N LEU A 775 33.01 19.64 -9.84
CA LEU A 775 32.17 20.33 -8.87
C LEU A 775 32.52 19.82 -7.46
N LYS A 776 33.44 20.53 -6.77
CA LYS A 776 33.95 20.20 -5.41
C LYS A 776 32.87 19.82 -4.38
N THR A 777 31.62 20.21 -4.58
CA THR A 777 30.47 19.69 -3.84
C THR A 777 30.07 18.29 -4.36
N ASP A 778 31.05 17.43 -4.60
CA ASP A 778 30.99 16.14 -5.32
C ASP A 778 30.14 15.03 -4.68
N PRO A 779 29.46 15.23 -3.53
CA PRO A 779 28.32 14.38 -3.20
C PRO A 779 26.97 14.93 -3.70
N MET A 780 26.86 16.11 -4.34
CA MET A 780 25.56 16.71 -4.66
C MET A 780 24.90 16.20 -5.94
N LEU A 781 25.62 15.97 -7.05
CA LEU A 781 25.04 15.32 -8.23
C LEU A 781 24.72 13.85 -7.92
N THR A 782 25.56 13.19 -7.13
CA THR A 782 25.33 11.83 -6.62
C THR A 782 24.19 11.77 -5.61
N LYS A 783 24.06 12.75 -4.69
CA LYS A 783 22.89 12.87 -3.78
C LYS A 783 21.63 13.29 -4.52
N ALA A 784 21.74 14.13 -5.54
CA ALA A 784 20.63 14.55 -6.40
C ALA A 784 20.09 13.32 -7.15
N ALA A 785 20.99 12.54 -7.77
CA ALA A 785 20.67 11.25 -8.37
C ALA A 785 20.00 10.31 -7.35
N ALA A 786 20.59 10.11 -6.17
CA ALA A 786 20.04 9.24 -5.13
C ALA A 786 18.69 9.71 -4.53
N LYS A 787 18.42 11.03 -4.53
CA LYS A 787 17.11 11.58 -4.11
C LYS A 787 16.04 11.37 -5.18
N THR A 788 16.44 11.46 -6.44
CA THR A 788 15.54 11.29 -7.59
C THR A 788 15.26 9.80 -7.83
N HIS A 789 16.25 8.93 -7.54
CA HIS A 789 16.16 7.49 -7.75
C HIS A 789 16.69 6.70 -6.54
N LYS A 790 15.80 6.00 -5.84
CA LYS A 790 16.17 5.09 -4.75
C LYS A 790 16.59 3.75 -5.35
N GLY A 791 17.87 3.40 -5.25
CA GLY A 791 18.34 2.02 -5.49
C GLY A 791 19.26 1.79 -6.69
N THR A 792 19.81 2.84 -7.32
CA THR A 792 20.80 2.68 -8.40
C THR A 792 22.12 3.39 -8.05
N ASP A 793 23.24 2.76 -8.43
CA ASP A 793 24.62 3.29 -8.19
C ASP A 793 25.03 4.38 -9.20
N PHE A 794 24.08 4.97 -9.94
CA PHE A 794 24.34 5.96 -10.97
C PHE A 794 24.64 7.36 -10.40
N THR A 795 25.60 8.06 -11.01
CA THR A 795 25.84 9.47 -10.76
C THR A 795 24.83 10.35 -11.52
N GLY A 796 24.71 11.63 -11.15
CA GLY A 796 23.85 12.57 -11.89
C GLY A 796 24.27 12.74 -13.35
N ILE A 797 25.55 12.57 -13.67
CA ILE A 797 26.06 12.60 -15.05
C ILE A 797 25.63 11.35 -15.80
N ASP A 798 25.66 10.19 -15.14
CA ASP A 798 25.18 8.96 -15.75
C ASP A 798 23.69 9.05 -16.07
N ILE A 799 22.85 9.64 -15.21
CA ILE A 799 21.42 9.87 -15.51
C ILE A 799 21.25 10.71 -16.78
N ILE A 800 22.03 11.80 -16.91
CA ILE A 800 22.01 12.66 -18.10
C ILE A 800 22.35 11.85 -19.35
N ILE A 801 23.49 11.15 -19.35
CA ILE A 801 23.95 10.37 -20.51
C ILE A 801 22.99 9.23 -20.83
N SER A 802 22.51 8.52 -19.81
CA SER A 802 21.51 7.46 -19.93
C SER A 802 20.24 7.98 -20.60
N SER A 803 19.73 9.14 -20.17
CA SER A 803 18.55 9.75 -20.79
C SER A 803 18.78 10.08 -22.26
N HIS A 804 19.98 10.55 -22.64
CA HIS A 804 20.30 10.83 -24.05
C HIS A 804 20.34 9.57 -24.89
N VAL A 805 21.00 8.51 -24.41
CA VAL A 805 21.09 7.22 -25.10
C VAL A 805 19.70 6.56 -25.18
N TRP A 806 18.89 6.67 -24.13
CA TRP A 806 17.51 6.18 -24.09
C TRP A 806 16.62 6.87 -25.13
N HIS A 807 16.66 8.20 -25.22
CA HIS A 807 15.93 8.92 -26.26
C HIS A 807 16.44 8.59 -27.66
N ALA A 808 17.76 8.50 -27.84
CA ALA A 808 18.34 8.14 -29.11
C ALA A 808 17.91 6.73 -29.56
N HIS A 809 17.84 5.78 -28.62
CA HIS A 809 17.31 4.45 -28.87
C HIS A 809 15.82 4.48 -29.24
N LEU A 810 15.02 5.30 -28.54
CA LEU A 810 13.61 5.49 -28.87
C LEU A 810 13.44 6.10 -30.27
N ILE A 811 14.24 7.12 -30.63
CA ILE A 811 14.22 7.73 -31.96
C ILE A 811 14.59 6.68 -33.01
N ASP A 812 15.68 5.93 -32.81
CA ASP A 812 16.09 4.87 -33.74
C ASP A 812 15.01 3.78 -33.90
N SER A 813 14.28 3.44 -32.83
CA SER A 813 13.24 2.41 -32.87
C SER A 813 12.01 2.79 -33.71
N VAL A 814 11.80 4.09 -33.94
CA VAL A 814 10.67 4.61 -34.73
C VAL A 814 11.11 5.20 -36.07
N SER A 815 12.42 5.41 -36.26
CA SER A 815 12.99 5.95 -37.48
C SER A 815 13.62 4.80 -38.27
N ASP A 816 13.02 4.44 -39.41
CA ASP A 816 13.54 3.40 -40.32
C ASP A 816 14.84 3.84 -41.04
N LEU A 817 15.86 4.24 -40.27
CA LEU A 817 17.14 4.82 -40.75
C LEU A 817 18.27 3.79 -40.84
N MET A 818 18.06 2.59 -40.28
CA MET A 818 18.97 1.45 -40.34
C MET A 818 18.36 0.32 -41.18
N ASP A 819 19.20 -0.40 -41.94
CA ASP A 819 18.79 -1.63 -42.62
C ASP A 819 18.72 -2.84 -41.67
N GLU A 820 18.18 -3.97 -42.14
CA GLU A 820 18.08 -5.22 -41.36
C GLU A 820 19.43 -5.77 -40.88
N ASN A 821 20.54 -5.33 -41.46
CA ASN A 821 21.90 -5.71 -41.08
C ASN A 821 22.56 -4.69 -40.14
N GLY A 822 21.81 -3.69 -39.65
CA GLY A 822 22.30 -2.65 -38.76
C GLY A 822 23.24 -1.64 -39.44
N LYS A 823 23.15 -1.46 -40.76
CA LYS A 823 23.89 -0.44 -41.51
C LYS A 823 22.99 0.75 -41.81
N GLY A 824 23.49 1.95 -41.56
CA GLY A 824 22.72 3.17 -41.77
C GLY A 824 23.14 4.25 -40.78
N PHE A 825 22.24 5.22 -40.57
CA PHE A 825 22.42 6.23 -39.55
C PHE A 825 21.71 5.80 -38.26
N SER A 826 22.37 5.99 -37.12
CA SER A 826 21.83 5.69 -35.79
C SER A 826 22.09 6.88 -34.88
N TYR A 827 21.03 7.39 -34.25
CA TYR A 827 21.14 8.40 -33.21
C TYR A 827 21.86 7.87 -31.98
N VAL A 828 21.71 6.57 -31.66
CA VAL A 828 22.47 5.94 -30.57
C VAL A 828 23.97 6.07 -30.85
N ASP A 829 24.41 5.70 -32.05
CA ASP A 829 25.82 5.80 -32.44
C ASP A 829 26.31 7.25 -32.39
N LEU A 830 25.51 8.19 -32.91
CA LEU A 830 25.83 9.61 -32.90
C LEU A 830 26.04 10.14 -31.47
N VAL A 831 25.10 9.86 -30.56
CA VAL A 831 25.14 10.34 -29.17
C VAL A 831 26.31 9.72 -28.42
N MET A 832 26.48 8.40 -28.51
CA MET A 832 27.56 7.71 -27.80
C MET A 832 28.94 8.14 -28.30
N HIS A 833 29.12 8.21 -29.62
CA HIS A 833 30.35 8.72 -30.23
C HIS A 833 30.66 10.14 -29.77
N SER A 834 29.65 11.01 -29.76
CA SER A 834 29.84 12.42 -29.39
C SER A 834 30.20 12.60 -27.91
N TRP A 835 29.62 11.82 -27.01
CA TRP A 835 30.02 11.81 -25.59
C TRP A 835 31.45 11.30 -25.38
N LEU A 836 31.83 10.18 -26.01
CA LEU A 836 33.20 9.66 -25.95
C LEU A 836 34.21 10.69 -26.48
N LYS A 837 33.90 11.32 -27.62
CA LYS A 837 34.72 12.41 -28.20
C LYS A 837 34.84 13.58 -27.21
N THR A 838 33.76 13.96 -26.55
CA THR A 838 33.75 15.04 -25.54
C THR A 838 34.66 14.72 -24.35
N VAL A 839 34.65 13.48 -23.87
CA VAL A 839 35.56 13.01 -22.80
C VAL A 839 37.02 13.03 -23.27
N PHE A 840 37.31 12.48 -24.46
CA PHE A 840 38.67 12.35 -24.97
C PHE A 840 39.35 13.68 -25.32
N ARG A 841 38.58 14.77 -25.49
CA ARG A 841 39.13 16.14 -25.58
C ARG A 841 39.98 16.52 -24.37
N LYS A 842 39.67 15.99 -23.17
CA LYS A 842 40.50 16.21 -21.97
C LYS A 842 41.70 15.27 -21.99
N ALA A 843 42.90 15.80 -22.23
CA ALA A 843 44.11 14.99 -22.45
C ALA A 843 44.48 14.02 -21.30
N ASP A 844 44.08 14.31 -20.07
CA ASP A 844 44.37 13.51 -18.87
C ASP A 844 43.14 12.81 -18.29
N TRP A 845 42.05 12.64 -19.06
CA TRP A 845 40.76 12.10 -18.59
C TRP A 845 40.87 10.78 -17.81
N MET A 846 41.76 9.85 -18.21
CA MET A 846 41.94 8.54 -17.56
C MET A 846 42.42 8.64 -16.10
N TRP A 847 42.97 9.78 -15.71
CA TRP A 847 43.46 10.05 -14.36
C TRP A 847 42.40 10.70 -13.47
N HIS A 848 41.22 11.01 -14.03
CA HIS A 848 40.09 11.61 -13.33
C HIS A 848 38.93 10.63 -13.29
N SER A 849 38.59 10.18 -12.09
CA SER A 849 37.67 9.05 -11.99
C SER A 849 36.25 9.33 -12.46
N GLY A 850 35.75 10.57 -12.31
CA GLY A 850 34.45 10.96 -12.87
C GLY A 850 34.38 10.85 -14.40
N TYR A 851 35.49 11.05 -15.12
CA TYR A 851 35.53 10.84 -16.57
C TYR A 851 35.57 9.35 -16.91
N VAL A 852 36.30 8.55 -16.14
CA VAL A 852 36.38 7.10 -16.33
C VAL A 852 35.03 6.43 -16.06
N SER A 853 34.31 6.85 -15.02
CA SER A 853 32.94 6.40 -14.71
C SER A 853 31.98 6.65 -15.88
N VAL A 854 32.10 7.81 -16.54
CA VAL A 854 31.29 8.14 -17.72
C VAL A 854 31.60 7.22 -18.90
N VAL A 855 32.88 6.94 -19.15
CA VAL A 855 33.29 5.99 -20.20
C VAL A 855 32.81 4.58 -19.87
N ASP A 856 32.84 4.17 -18.60
CA ASP A 856 32.29 2.89 -18.15
C ASP A 856 30.79 2.78 -18.40
N CYS A 857 30.02 3.83 -18.07
CA CYS A 857 28.60 3.92 -18.36
C CYS A 857 28.30 3.80 -19.87
N LEU A 858 29.09 4.48 -20.72
CA LEU A 858 28.97 4.39 -22.17
C LEU A 858 29.35 2.98 -22.70
N CYS A 859 30.38 2.33 -22.16
CA CYS A 859 30.73 0.95 -22.50
C CYS A 859 29.62 -0.03 -22.07
N LYS A 860 28.96 0.19 -20.93
CA LYS A 860 27.79 -0.59 -20.51
C LYS A 860 26.66 -0.48 -21.52
N PHE A 861 26.31 0.73 -21.96
CA PHE A 861 25.28 0.89 -23.00
C PHE A 861 25.69 0.32 -24.34
N ALA A 862 26.97 0.41 -24.70
CA ALA A 862 27.47 -0.22 -25.92
C ALA A 862 27.29 -1.73 -25.88
N PHE A 863 27.47 -2.34 -24.70
CA PHE A 863 27.21 -3.75 -24.51
C PHE A 863 25.72 -4.09 -24.64
N ILE A 864 24.86 -3.36 -23.93
CA ILE A 864 23.41 -3.60 -23.92
C ILE A 864 22.80 -3.42 -25.32
N LEU A 865 23.27 -2.43 -26.09
CA LEU A 865 22.73 -2.05 -27.39
C LEU A 865 23.56 -2.61 -28.58
N TYR A 866 24.47 -3.54 -28.33
CA TYR A 866 25.31 -4.19 -29.35
C TYR A 866 26.14 -3.20 -30.21
N ARG A 867 26.66 -2.13 -29.61
CA ARG A 867 27.50 -1.08 -30.24
C ARG A 867 29.00 -1.17 -29.94
N HIS A 868 29.48 -2.37 -29.62
CA HIS A 868 30.90 -2.65 -29.33
C HIS A 868 31.88 -2.15 -30.38
N GLY A 869 31.56 -2.36 -31.67
CA GLY A 869 32.47 -2.02 -32.77
C GLY A 869 32.82 -0.54 -32.81
N MET A 870 31.85 0.34 -32.54
CA MET A 870 32.06 1.79 -32.50
C MET A 870 32.97 2.18 -31.33
N VAL A 871 32.66 1.71 -30.10
CA VAL A 871 33.46 2.00 -28.91
C VAL A 871 34.90 1.50 -29.06
N PHE A 872 35.07 0.29 -29.61
CA PHE A 872 36.38 -0.28 -29.90
C PHE A 872 37.23 0.63 -30.79
N GLN A 873 36.67 1.13 -31.90
CA GLN A 873 37.42 2.02 -32.82
C GLN A 873 37.84 3.31 -32.12
N MET A 874 36.94 3.91 -31.33
CA MET A 874 37.25 5.13 -30.59
C MET A 874 38.35 4.93 -29.55
N LEU A 875 38.31 3.84 -28.79
CA LEU A 875 39.36 3.49 -27.82
C LEU A 875 40.69 3.20 -28.52
N LEU A 876 40.66 2.53 -29.67
CA LEU A 876 41.86 2.23 -30.46
C LEU A 876 42.53 3.51 -30.99
N GLU A 877 41.74 4.46 -31.48
CA GLU A 877 42.25 5.78 -31.91
C GLU A 877 42.86 6.55 -30.75
N GLU A 878 42.20 6.55 -29.59
CA GLU A 878 42.70 7.19 -28.38
C GLU A 878 44.02 6.56 -27.90
N HIS A 879 44.12 5.22 -27.94
CA HIS A 879 45.35 4.50 -27.64
C HIS A 879 46.49 4.91 -28.58
N LYS A 880 46.25 4.95 -29.89
CA LYS A 880 47.24 5.41 -30.90
C LYS A 880 47.64 6.87 -30.68
N ARG A 881 46.71 7.74 -30.29
CA ARG A 881 46.97 9.14 -29.92
C ARG A 881 47.91 9.25 -28.73
N MET A 882 47.75 8.41 -27.71
CA MET A 882 48.67 8.36 -26.56
C MET A 882 50.06 7.86 -26.95
N GLU A 883 50.15 6.81 -27.78
CA GLU A 883 51.43 6.27 -28.24
C GLU A 883 52.22 7.30 -29.04
N SER A 884 51.57 8.00 -29.99
CA SER A 884 52.19 9.04 -30.81
C SER A 884 52.66 10.24 -29.97
N THR A 885 51.86 10.68 -28.99
CA THR A 885 52.23 11.76 -28.05
C THR A 885 53.50 11.42 -27.26
N LYS A 886 53.67 10.15 -26.88
CA LYS A 886 54.86 9.67 -26.16
C LYS A 886 56.12 9.68 -27.03
N LEU A 887 56.02 9.27 -28.31
CA LEU A 887 57.16 9.33 -29.26
C LEU A 887 57.66 10.76 -29.45
N LEU A 888 56.74 11.72 -29.59
CA LEU A 888 57.05 13.16 -29.70
C LEU A 888 57.74 13.71 -28.45
N GLN A 889 57.28 13.31 -27.25
CA GLN A 889 57.89 13.74 -25.98
C GLN A 889 59.28 13.14 -25.77
N SER A 890 59.53 11.89 -26.20
CA SER A 890 60.84 11.23 -26.11
C SER A 890 61.92 11.85 -27.00
N ALA A 891 61.54 12.64 -28.01
CA ALA A 891 62.46 13.32 -28.93
C ALA A 891 62.90 14.72 -28.45
N SER A 892 62.29 15.26 -27.40
CA SER A 892 62.62 16.59 -26.82
C SER A 892 63.39 16.47 -25.51
N SER A 893 64.40 17.32 -25.26
CA SER A 893 65.22 17.21 -24.05
C SER A 893 64.41 17.44 -22.76
N PRO A 894 64.64 16.69 -21.68
CA PRO A 894 63.79 16.75 -20.50
C PRO A 894 64.14 17.96 -19.62
N ARG A 895 63.16 18.86 -19.39
CA ARG A 895 63.23 19.87 -18.33
C ARG A 895 63.29 19.19 -16.95
N LEU A 896 64.15 19.72 -16.07
CA LEU A 896 64.51 19.21 -14.74
C LEU A 896 63.32 18.87 -13.82
N THR A 897 62.18 19.54 -13.98
CA THR A 897 60.94 19.28 -13.22
C THR A 897 60.25 17.96 -13.55
N ARG A 898 60.61 17.27 -14.65
CA ARG A 898 60.07 15.93 -14.99
C ARG A 898 60.83 14.77 -14.34
N PHE A 899 62.05 15.00 -13.85
CA PHE A 899 62.85 13.92 -13.24
C PHE A 899 62.23 13.41 -11.92
N ILE A 900 61.56 14.28 -11.15
CA ILE A 900 60.97 13.90 -9.85
C ILE A 900 59.66 13.11 -10.04
N LYS A 901 58.88 13.36 -11.10
CA LYS A 901 57.66 12.58 -11.40
C LYS A 901 57.97 11.23 -12.07
N ASN A 902 59.11 11.13 -12.77
CA ASN A 902 59.56 9.90 -13.41
C ASN A 902 60.40 8.98 -12.49
N MET A 903 60.91 9.46 -11.34
CA MET A 903 61.69 8.66 -10.39
C MET A 903 60.87 7.80 -9.42
N VAL A 904 59.53 7.86 -9.45
CA VAL A 904 58.66 7.05 -8.57
C VAL A 904 58.24 5.71 -9.21
N VAL A 905 58.64 5.44 -10.46
CA VAL A 905 58.32 4.19 -11.16
C VAL A 905 59.62 3.46 -11.49
N SER A 906 59.93 2.43 -10.70
CA SER A 906 61.17 1.64 -10.78
C SER A 906 61.26 0.83 -12.08
N ASP A 907 62.43 0.91 -12.74
CA ASP A 907 62.99 0.06 -13.81
C ASP A 907 62.05 -0.50 -14.90
N GLY A 908 61.96 0.24 -16.01
CA GLY A 908 61.22 -0.09 -17.24
C GLY A 908 60.12 0.93 -17.51
N GLY A 909 60.35 1.88 -18.42
CA GLY A 909 59.42 3.01 -18.66
C GLY A 909 57.97 2.58 -18.95
N PRO A 910 56.95 3.40 -18.63
CA PRO A 910 55.56 2.96 -18.59
C PRO A 910 55.05 2.60 -19.98
N TYR A 911 54.65 1.35 -20.18
CA TYR A 911 53.91 0.92 -21.37
C TYR A 911 52.63 1.75 -21.52
N THR A 912 52.30 2.13 -22.75
CA THR A 912 51.09 2.92 -23.02
C THR A 912 49.88 2.00 -22.85
N SER A 913 49.01 2.29 -21.89
CA SER A 913 47.76 1.57 -21.66
C SER A 913 46.68 2.57 -21.28
N LEU A 914 45.45 2.30 -21.70
CA LEU A 914 44.29 3.09 -21.27
C LEU A 914 43.86 2.71 -19.83
N LEU A 915 44.21 1.50 -19.36
CA LEU A 915 44.01 1.11 -17.96
C LEU A 915 45.27 1.44 -17.16
N THR A 916 45.23 2.62 -16.55
CA THR A 916 46.22 3.10 -15.60
C THR A 916 45.62 3.03 -14.19
N GLY A 917 46.37 2.68 -13.14
CA GLY A 917 45.85 2.65 -11.75
C GLY A 917 46.43 1.57 -10.83
N GLU A 918 46.14 1.67 -9.53
CA GLU A 918 46.56 0.71 -8.49
C GLU A 918 46.10 -0.73 -8.79
N TRP A 919 44.94 -0.87 -9.43
CA TRP A 919 44.29 -2.14 -9.74
C TRP A 919 44.69 -2.73 -11.10
N SER A 920 45.42 -1.98 -11.91
CA SER A 920 45.84 -2.38 -13.25
C SER A 920 47.26 -2.97 -13.29
N MET A 921 47.89 -3.19 -12.13
CA MET A 921 49.29 -3.61 -11.99
C MET A 921 49.44 -4.68 -10.89
N LEU A 922 50.42 -5.58 -11.03
CA LEU A 922 50.71 -6.59 -9.99
C LEU A 922 51.31 -6.00 -8.70
N LYS A 923 51.83 -4.78 -8.75
CA LYS A 923 52.31 -4.01 -7.60
C LYS A 923 51.64 -2.64 -7.57
N ALA A 924 50.97 -2.33 -6.46
CA ALA A 924 50.26 -1.07 -6.28
C ALA A 924 51.21 0.14 -6.44
N SER A 925 50.84 1.06 -7.32
CA SER A 925 51.47 2.36 -7.49
C SER A 925 50.47 3.43 -7.06
N LYS A 926 50.82 4.26 -6.07
CA LYS A 926 49.96 5.35 -5.58
C LYS A 926 49.67 6.36 -6.67
N GLY A 927 48.50 6.25 -7.30
CA GLY A 927 47.99 7.18 -8.29
C GLY A 927 46.54 6.83 -8.68
N PRO A 928 45.70 7.83 -8.98
CA PRO A 928 44.33 7.58 -9.42
C PRO A 928 44.37 6.84 -10.76
N GLY A 929 43.48 5.87 -10.92
CA GLY A 929 43.38 5.07 -12.13
C GLY A 929 42.22 4.08 -12.01
N VAL A 930 41.86 3.42 -13.11
CA VAL A 930 40.60 2.68 -13.36
C VAL A 930 40.01 2.14 -12.06
N GLU A 931 38.92 2.78 -11.61
CA GLU A 931 38.34 2.54 -10.30
C GLU A 931 37.93 1.07 -10.16
N GLN A 932 37.80 0.61 -8.91
CA GLN A 932 37.40 -0.76 -8.58
C GLN A 932 36.10 -1.20 -9.28
N ASN A 933 35.25 -0.26 -9.72
CA ASN A 933 33.91 -0.53 -10.24
C ASN A 933 33.75 -0.33 -11.76
N CYS A 934 34.79 0.11 -12.49
CA CYS A 934 34.70 0.42 -13.92
C CYS A 934 34.94 -0.79 -14.83
N HIS A 935 34.13 -1.85 -14.67
CA HIS A 935 34.34 -3.15 -15.31
C HIS A 935 33.95 -3.22 -16.79
N TRP A 936 33.02 -2.37 -17.25
CA TRP A 936 32.60 -2.33 -18.66
C TRP A 936 33.66 -1.65 -19.51
N PHE A 937 34.21 -0.54 -19.02
CA PHE A 937 35.35 0.12 -19.63
C PHE A 937 36.58 -0.79 -19.68
N SER A 938 36.92 -1.46 -18.57
CA SER A 938 38.08 -2.35 -18.58
C SER A 938 37.91 -3.54 -19.51
N PHE A 939 36.68 -4.03 -19.73
CA PHE A 939 36.43 -5.14 -20.64
C PHE A 939 36.79 -4.76 -22.08
N GLU A 940 36.27 -3.62 -22.56
CA GLU A 940 36.51 -3.12 -23.91
C GLU A 940 38.00 -2.85 -24.18
N VAL A 941 38.69 -2.23 -23.20
CA VAL A 941 40.13 -1.98 -23.33
C VAL A 941 40.94 -3.27 -23.31
N LEU A 942 40.60 -4.25 -22.45
CA LEU A 942 41.33 -5.52 -22.41
C LEU A 942 41.14 -6.33 -23.70
N VAL A 943 39.94 -6.29 -24.30
CA VAL A 943 39.70 -6.86 -25.64
C VAL A 943 40.60 -6.17 -26.67
N MET A 944 40.62 -4.83 -26.69
CA MET A 944 41.50 -4.04 -27.57
C MET A 944 42.99 -4.35 -27.37
N GLU A 945 43.47 -4.40 -26.13
CA GLU A 945 44.86 -4.76 -25.82
C GLU A 945 45.17 -6.20 -26.25
N THR A 946 44.21 -7.12 -26.14
CA THR A 946 44.38 -8.51 -26.56
C THR A 946 44.51 -8.61 -28.08
N ILE A 947 43.70 -7.89 -28.84
CA ILE A 947 43.79 -7.83 -30.31
C ILE A 947 45.11 -7.20 -30.75
N ASN A 948 45.50 -6.07 -30.15
CA ASN A 948 46.74 -5.37 -30.51
C ASN A 948 48.00 -6.18 -30.17
N GLU A 949 47.92 -7.08 -29.18
CA GLU A 949 49.02 -7.98 -28.79
C GLU A 949 49.22 -9.16 -29.76
N ALA A 950 48.30 -9.42 -30.71
CA ALA A 950 48.30 -10.64 -31.54
C ALA A 950 49.64 -10.93 -32.25
N SER A 951 50.22 -9.94 -32.94
CA SER A 951 51.50 -10.13 -33.64
C SER A 951 52.65 -10.47 -32.69
N PHE A 952 52.67 -9.85 -31.51
CA PHE A 952 53.67 -10.10 -30.49
C PHE A 952 53.47 -11.45 -29.78
N ARG A 953 52.22 -11.81 -29.51
CA ARG A 953 51.87 -13.12 -28.95
C ARG A 953 52.27 -14.24 -29.90
N HIS A 954 52.09 -14.06 -31.22
CA HIS A 954 52.59 -15.00 -32.23
C HIS A 954 54.12 -15.14 -32.18
N GLU A 955 54.86 -14.02 -32.13
CA GLU A 955 56.32 -14.03 -31.96
C GLU A 955 56.75 -14.79 -30.70
N LEU A 956 56.10 -14.53 -29.57
CA LEU A 956 56.36 -15.26 -28.31
C LEU A 956 56.10 -16.76 -28.46
N CYS A 957 54.99 -17.16 -29.08
CA CYS A 957 54.67 -18.56 -29.33
C CYS A 957 55.73 -19.26 -30.21
N CYS A 958 56.27 -18.58 -31.23
CA CYS A 958 57.36 -19.10 -32.05
C CYS A 958 58.65 -19.29 -31.23
N LEU A 959 59.05 -18.28 -30.45
CA LEU A 959 60.24 -18.36 -29.59
C LEU A 959 60.11 -19.48 -28.53
N ILE A 960 58.90 -19.68 -27.97
CA ILE A 960 58.62 -20.78 -27.04
C ILE A 960 58.78 -22.13 -27.76
N THR A 961 58.24 -22.26 -28.98
CA THR A 961 58.37 -23.47 -29.80
C THR A 961 59.82 -23.79 -30.11
N GLU A 962 60.64 -22.80 -30.45
CA GLU A 962 62.08 -22.99 -30.71
C GLU A 962 62.83 -23.50 -29.46
N GLN A 963 62.55 -22.92 -28.29
CA GLN A 963 63.18 -23.34 -27.02
C GLN A 963 62.77 -24.75 -26.58
N LEU A 964 61.50 -25.11 -26.79
CA LEU A 964 60.99 -26.45 -26.51
C LEU A 964 61.61 -27.50 -27.46
N SER A 965 61.81 -27.15 -28.73
CA SER A 965 62.40 -28.03 -29.75
C SER A 965 63.90 -28.32 -29.51
N ASN A 966 64.64 -27.41 -28.88
CA ASN A 966 66.08 -27.54 -28.60
C ASN A 966 66.41 -28.34 -27.32
N SER A 967 65.40 -28.71 -26.52
CA SER A 967 65.57 -29.42 -25.24
C SER A 967 65.45 -30.95 -25.42
N GLN A 968 66.38 -31.59 -26.14
CA GLN A 968 66.33 -33.05 -26.41
C GLN A 968 67.02 -33.95 -25.35
N GLU A 969 67.65 -33.41 -24.31
CA GLU A 969 68.23 -34.23 -23.23
C GLU A 969 67.52 -33.96 -21.89
N HIS A 970 66.59 -34.85 -21.54
CA HIS A 970 65.71 -34.90 -20.35
C HIS A 970 64.35 -34.14 -20.44
N PRO A 971 63.21 -34.85 -20.27
CA PRO A 971 61.88 -34.24 -20.33
C PRO A 971 61.54 -33.62 -18.97
N LYS A 972 61.89 -32.34 -18.78
CA LYS A 972 61.20 -31.47 -17.81
C LYS A 972 60.79 -30.18 -18.52
N PRO A 973 59.49 -29.91 -18.66
CA PRO A 973 58.99 -28.72 -19.33
C PRO A 973 59.05 -27.54 -18.35
N SER A 974 60.23 -26.94 -18.17
CA SER A 974 60.37 -25.73 -17.37
C SER A 974 60.90 -24.56 -18.20
N THR A 975 60.27 -24.30 -19.35
CA THR A 975 60.49 -23.07 -20.10
C THR A 975 60.05 -21.89 -19.23
N ASP A 976 60.98 -21.00 -18.93
CA ASP A 976 60.70 -19.78 -18.17
C ASP A 976 60.25 -18.68 -19.13
N ILE A 977 59.02 -18.21 -19.01
CA ILE A 977 58.52 -17.11 -19.84
C ILE A 977 59.42 -15.87 -19.74
N ALA A 978 60.08 -15.63 -18.59
CA ALA A 978 60.97 -14.49 -18.42
C ALA A 978 62.26 -14.60 -19.26
N SER A 979 62.75 -15.82 -19.55
CA SER A 979 63.92 -16.00 -20.41
C SER A 979 63.57 -15.86 -21.89
N VAL A 980 62.40 -16.36 -22.30
CA VAL A 980 61.87 -16.19 -23.66
C VAL A 980 61.60 -14.71 -23.95
N TYR A 981 60.98 -14.00 -23.00
CA TYR A 981 60.63 -12.59 -23.16
C TYR A 981 61.84 -11.70 -23.44
N ARG A 982 63.01 -12.02 -22.88
CA ARG A 982 64.27 -11.29 -23.12
C ARG A 982 64.77 -11.40 -24.56
N LEU A 983 64.37 -12.45 -25.29
CA LEU A 983 64.74 -12.68 -26.69
C LEU A 983 63.78 -12.01 -27.67
N SER A 984 62.64 -11.51 -27.19
CA SER A 984 61.62 -10.88 -28.03
C SER A 984 61.99 -9.45 -28.43
N THR A 985 61.42 -8.99 -29.54
CA THR A 985 61.69 -7.67 -30.12
C THR A 985 60.97 -6.51 -29.41
N GLN A 986 59.98 -6.80 -28.55
CA GLN A 986 59.11 -5.79 -27.95
C GLN A 986 59.60 -5.29 -26.58
N LYS A 987 59.39 -4.00 -26.31
CA LYS A 987 59.78 -3.31 -25.05
C LYS A 987 58.62 -3.19 -24.04
N LYS A 988 57.62 -4.08 -24.13
CA LYS A 988 56.48 -4.13 -23.20
C LYS A 988 56.94 -4.74 -21.84
N PRO A 989 56.36 -4.39 -20.68
CA PRO A 989 56.63 -5.09 -19.44
C PRO A 989 55.91 -6.45 -19.42
N LEU A 990 56.59 -7.48 -18.89
CA LEU A 990 56.04 -8.84 -18.81
C LEU A 990 54.70 -8.91 -18.07
N GLU A 991 54.49 -8.07 -17.05
CA GLU A 991 53.26 -8.03 -16.25
C GLU A 991 52.03 -7.50 -17.03
N TYR A 992 52.26 -6.87 -18.19
CA TYR A 992 51.23 -6.31 -19.06
C TYR A 992 50.75 -7.26 -20.15
N LEU A 993 51.28 -8.49 -20.23
CA LEU A 993 50.73 -9.49 -21.15
C LEU A 993 49.23 -9.65 -20.90
N ALA A 994 48.44 -9.72 -21.98
CA ALA A 994 46.98 -9.73 -21.90
C ALA A 994 46.46 -10.81 -20.93
N ILE A 995 47.07 -12.00 -20.95
CA ILE A 995 46.71 -13.11 -20.05
C ILE A 995 46.85 -12.79 -18.56
N TYR A 996 47.87 -12.01 -18.16
CA TYR A 996 48.03 -11.57 -16.77
C TYR A 996 47.08 -10.42 -16.42
N ARG A 997 46.74 -9.59 -17.40
CA ARG A 997 45.84 -8.44 -17.23
C ARG A 997 44.39 -8.90 -17.03
N TRP A 998 43.91 -9.83 -17.85
CA TRP A 998 42.60 -10.48 -17.63
C TRP A 998 42.50 -11.10 -16.23
N LEU A 999 43.54 -11.83 -15.81
CA LEU A 999 43.60 -12.43 -14.47
C LEU A 999 43.50 -11.40 -13.34
N GLN A 1000 44.22 -10.28 -13.45
CA GLN A 1000 44.21 -9.20 -12.44
C GLN A 1000 42.80 -8.64 -12.24
N HIS A 1001 42.10 -8.36 -13.35
CA HIS A 1001 40.75 -7.81 -13.30
C HIS A 1001 39.71 -8.84 -12.83
N ILE A 1002 39.88 -10.14 -13.14
CA ILE A 1002 38.97 -11.20 -12.66
C ILE A 1002 38.98 -11.29 -11.13
N ILE A 1003 40.16 -11.30 -10.51
CA ILE A 1003 40.31 -11.54 -9.06
C ILE A 1003 39.67 -10.43 -8.20
N VAL A 1004 39.51 -9.23 -8.75
CA VAL A 1004 38.99 -8.05 -8.04
C VAL A 1004 37.53 -7.72 -8.39
N MET A 1005 36.96 -8.36 -9.40
CA MET A 1005 35.58 -8.12 -9.83
C MET A 1005 34.59 -8.65 -8.77
N PRO A 1006 33.41 -8.02 -8.59
CA PRO A 1006 32.33 -8.59 -7.78
C PRO A 1006 31.85 -9.93 -8.33
N VAL A 1007 31.47 -10.84 -7.43
CA VAL A 1007 31.05 -12.21 -7.76
C VAL A 1007 29.73 -12.28 -8.55
N ASP A 1008 28.92 -11.23 -8.46
CA ASP A 1008 27.61 -11.07 -9.07
C ASP A 1008 27.62 -10.18 -10.33
N HIS A 1009 28.81 -9.71 -10.75
CA HIS A 1009 28.91 -8.84 -11.92
C HIS A 1009 28.59 -9.60 -13.22
N PRO A 1010 27.72 -9.05 -14.11
CA PRO A 1010 27.24 -9.76 -15.31
C PRO A 1010 28.34 -10.09 -16.32
N LEU A 1011 29.43 -9.33 -16.38
CA LEU A 1011 30.55 -9.60 -17.29
C LEU A 1011 31.51 -10.72 -16.82
N LEU A 1012 31.39 -11.22 -15.59
CA LEU A 1012 32.33 -12.20 -15.05
C LEU A 1012 32.53 -13.46 -15.91
N PRO A 1013 31.47 -14.08 -16.46
CA PRO A 1013 31.62 -15.20 -17.40
C PRO A 1013 32.46 -14.84 -18.63
N LEU A 1014 32.32 -13.63 -19.17
CA LEU A 1014 33.03 -13.19 -20.37
C LEU A 1014 34.50 -12.87 -20.08
N TYR A 1015 34.83 -12.28 -18.92
CA TYR A 1015 36.22 -12.13 -18.50
C TYR A 1015 36.92 -13.48 -18.39
N LEU A 1016 36.26 -14.48 -17.78
CA LEU A 1016 36.77 -15.83 -17.67
C LEU A 1016 36.87 -16.53 -19.04
N GLN A 1017 35.92 -16.28 -19.96
CA GLN A 1017 36.01 -16.73 -21.34
C GLN A 1017 37.30 -16.24 -22.01
N MET A 1018 37.62 -14.94 -21.89
CA MET A 1018 38.83 -14.35 -22.48
C MET A 1018 40.08 -14.94 -21.85
N PHE A 1019 40.13 -15.05 -20.52
CA PHE A 1019 41.25 -15.65 -19.81
C PHE A 1019 41.49 -17.11 -20.22
N PHE A 1020 40.46 -17.96 -20.21
CA PHE A 1020 40.62 -19.38 -20.54
C PHE A 1020 40.93 -19.62 -22.01
N SER A 1021 40.43 -18.76 -22.91
CA SER A 1021 40.81 -18.79 -24.34
C SER A 1021 42.29 -18.45 -24.55
N LEU A 1022 42.86 -17.54 -23.75
CA LEU A 1022 44.30 -17.28 -23.75
C LEU A 1022 45.09 -18.37 -23.01
N TYR A 1023 44.56 -18.91 -21.92
CA TYR A 1023 45.23 -19.93 -21.10
C TYR A 1023 45.40 -21.25 -21.85
N TYR A 1024 44.39 -21.65 -22.63
CA TYR A 1024 44.42 -22.85 -23.47
C TYR A 1024 44.84 -22.58 -24.91
N LEU A 1025 45.32 -21.37 -25.22
CA LEU A 1025 45.85 -21.07 -26.54
C LEU A 1025 47.01 -22.02 -26.87
N ASN A 1026 46.82 -22.78 -27.95
CA ASN A 1026 47.76 -23.80 -28.38
C ASN A 1026 49.03 -23.16 -28.97
N ILE A 1027 50.21 -23.49 -28.42
CA ILE A 1027 51.51 -23.09 -28.97
C ILE A 1027 52.01 -24.18 -29.92
N ASN A 1028 52.01 -25.42 -29.46
CA ASN A 1028 52.35 -26.64 -30.17
C ASN A 1028 51.57 -27.82 -29.55
N ASP A 1029 51.57 -28.99 -30.19
CA ASP A 1029 50.85 -30.19 -29.70
C ASP A 1029 51.32 -30.69 -28.29
N GLN A 1030 52.22 -29.96 -27.61
CA GLN A 1030 52.80 -30.32 -26.31
C GLN A 1030 52.60 -29.26 -25.21
N ALA A 1031 52.19 -28.02 -25.52
CA ALA A 1031 52.10 -26.95 -24.54
C ALA A 1031 51.08 -25.85 -24.90
N THR A 1032 50.44 -25.30 -23.86
CA THR A 1032 49.58 -24.11 -23.97
C THR A 1032 50.24 -22.86 -23.41
N LEU A 1033 49.78 -21.69 -23.84
CA LEU A 1033 50.29 -20.39 -23.37
C LEU A 1033 50.13 -20.21 -21.86
N GLY A 1034 49.00 -20.63 -21.30
CA GLY A 1034 48.75 -20.58 -19.86
C GLY A 1034 49.74 -21.41 -19.05
N TYR A 1035 50.03 -22.64 -19.49
CA TYR A 1035 50.99 -23.50 -18.80
C TYR A 1035 52.37 -22.84 -18.68
N VAL A 1036 52.89 -22.27 -19.78
CA VAL A 1036 54.20 -21.60 -19.80
C VAL A 1036 54.19 -20.30 -18.99
N CYS A 1037 53.10 -19.53 -19.04
CA CYS A 1037 52.99 -18.25 -18.32
C CYS A 1037 52.82 -18.41 -16.80
N PHE A 1038 52.25 -19.54 -16.33
CA PHE A 1038 51.91 -19.73 -14.92
C PHE A 1038 52.69 -20.85 -14.20
N ASN A 1039 53.53 -21.65 -14.89
CA ASN A 1039 54.31 -22.74 -14.27
C ASN A 1039 55.15 -22.30 -13.04
N LYS A 1040 55.76 -21.12 -13.09
CA LYS A 1040 56.55 -20.51 -11.99
C LYS A 1040 55.75 -19.49 -11.18
N LYS A 1041 54.46 -19.29 -11.50
CA LYS A 1041 53.54 -18.35 -10.84
C LYS A 1041 52.24 -19.06 -10.41
N SER A 1042 52.36 -20.28 -9.88
CA SER A 1042 51.23 -21.11 -9.45
C SER A 1042 50.35 -20.43 -8.39
N ASP A 1043 50.91 -19.52 -7.59
CA ASP A 1043 50.16 -18.75 -6.60
C ASP A 1043 49.03 -17.92 -7.22
N LEU A 1044 49.22 -17.40 -8.44
CA LEU A 1044 48.20 -16.61 -9.14
C LEU A 1044 47.06 -17.48 -9.65
N THR A 1045 47.35 -18.68 -10.15
CA THR A 1045 46.33 -19.66 -10.56
C THR A 1045 45.58 -20.22 -9.36
N THR A 1046 46.23 -20.39 -8.20
CA THR A 1046 45.57 -20.76 -6.94
C THR A 1046 44.61 -19.66 -6.48
N LYS A 1047 45.03 -18.39 -6.50
CA LYS A 1047 44.15 -17.26 -6.15
C LYS A 1047 42.92 -17.17 -7.07
N LEU A 1048 43.09 -17.37 -8.37
CA LEU A 1048 41.96 -17.41 -9.30
C LEU A 1048 41.02 -18.57 -8.98
N ARG A 1049 41.58 -19.74 -8.67
CA ARG A 1049 40.80 -20.93 -8.31
C ARG A 1049 40.00 -20.70 -7.01
N ASP A 1050 40.59 -20.08 -6.00
CA ASP A 1050 39.91 -19.70 -4.76
C ASP A 1050 38.78 -18.69 -5.01
N TYR A 1051 39.04 -17.70 -5.87
CA TYR A 1051 38.02 -16.73 -6.29
C TYR A 1051 36.86 -17.42 -7.02
N ILE A 1052 37.12 -18.29 -8.00
CA ILE A 1052 36.09 -19.07 -8.72
C ILE A 1052 35.27 -19.93 -7.73
N ALA A 1053 35.90 -20.54 -6.74
CA ALA A 1053 35.20 -21.31 -5.71
C ALA A 1053 34.26 -20.43 -4.86
N SER A 1054 34.65 -19.18 -4.57
CA SER A 1054 33.79 -18.22 -3.88
C SER A 1054 32.56 -17.83 -4.73
N VAL A 1055 32.75 -17.61 -6.04
CA VAL A 1055 31.67 -17.31 -6.99
C VAL A 1055 30.70 -18.48 -7.11
N GLN A 1056 31.22 -19.70 -7.24
CA GLN A 1056 30.41 -20.92 -7.25
C GLN A 1056 29.56 -21.05 -5.97
N THR A 1057 30.15 -20.74 -4.81
CA THR A 1057 29.45 -20.78 -3.52
C THR A 1057 28.33 -19.74 -3.47
N TYR A 1058 28.59 -18.52 -3.97
CA TYR A 1058 27.59 -17.45 -4.06
C TYR A 1058 26.35 -17.88 -4.88
N TYR A 1059 26.54 -18.41 -6.09
CA TYR A 1059 25.41 -18.87 -6.91
C TYR A 1059 24.69 -20.08 -6.29
N GLY A 1060 25.41 -20.97 -5.60
CA GLY A 1060 24.79 -22.05 -4.81
C GLY A 1060 23.89 -21.56 -3.68
N GLN A 1061 24.29 -20.50 -2.98
CA GLN A 1061 23.45 -19.83 -1.97
C GLN A 1061 22.25 -19.12 -2.59
N LYS A 1062 22.42 -18.49 -3.76
CA LYS A 1062 21.35 -17.81 -4.52
C LYS A 1062 20.24 -18.79 -4.95
N ILE A 1063 20.61 -19.97 -5.42
CA ILE A 1063 19.66 -21.05 -5.77
C ILE A 1063 18.89 -21.51 -4.54
N THR A 1064 19.59 -21.74 -3.42
CA THR A 1064 18.98 -22.21 -2.17
C THR A 1064 17.99 -21.20 -1.58
N THR A 1065 18.34 -19.91 -1.61
CA THR A 1065 17.49 -18.82 -1.10
C THR A 1065 16.26 -18.59 -1.97
N ALA A 1066 16.40 -18.64 -3.31
CA ALA A 1066 15.26 -18.55 -4.23
C ALA A 1066 14.30 -19.75 -4.09
N ALA A 1067 14.82 -20.97 -3.90
CA ALA A 1067 14.01 -22.15 -3.62
C ALA A 1067 13.26 -22.05 -2.27
N ALA A 1068 13.88 -21.49 -1.24
CA ALA A 1068 13.25 -21.27 0.06
C ALA A 1068 12.13 -20.21 0.03
N ALA A 1069 12.30 -19.13 -0.74
CA ALA A 1069 11.28 -18.09 -0.95
C ALA A 1069 10.04 -18.64 -1.68
N THR A 1070 10.27 -19.52 -2.67
CA THR A 1070 9.18 -20.19 -3.40
C THR A 1070 8.37 -21.14 -2.49
N THR A 1071 9.05 -21.81 -1.53
CA THR A 1071 8.42 -22.74 -0.59
C THR A 1071 7.62 -22.04 0.53
N THR A 1072 7.98 -20.80 0.89
CA THR A 1072 7.24 -20.00 1.89
C THR A 1072 5.97 -19.38 1.31
N MET A 1073 5.97 -19.02 0.03
CA MET A 1073 4.78 -18.57 -0.70
C MET A 1073 3.71 -19.68 -0.85
N THR A 1074 4.10 -20.95 -0.85
CA THR A 1074 3.13 -22.08 -0.88
C THR A 1074 2.47 -22.42 0.47
N LYS A 1075 2.91 -21.80 1.58
CA LYS A 1075 2.29 -22.02 2.92
C LYS A 1075 1.35 -20.91 3.36
N ASN A 1076 1.46 -19.71 2.78
CA ASN A 1076 0.52 -18.62 2.99
C ASN A 1076 -0.28 -18.45 1.69
N GLY A 1077 -1.49 -19.01 1.68
CA GLY A 1077 -2.38 -18.95 0.53
C GLY A 1077 -2.90 -17.54 0.29
N ASP A 1078 -2.11 -16.72 -0.41
CA ASP A 1078 -2.59 -15.53 -1.12
C ASP A 1078 -2.27 -15.70 -2.61
N ASN A 1079 -3.33 -15.73 -3.41
CA ASN A 1079 -3.29 -15.84 -4.87
C ASN A 1079 -2.74 -14.54 -5.48
N SER A 1080 -1.43 -14.43 -5.62
CA SER A 1080 -0.81 -13.53 -6.60
C SER A 1080 -0.33 -14.34 -7.81
N PHE A 1081 -1.27 -14.68 -8.71
CA PHE A 1081 -0.93 -15.11 -10.06
C PHE A 1081 -0.42 -13.89 -10.83
N ASN A 1082 0.92 -13.74 -10.94
CA ASN A 1082 1.62 -13.07 -12.07
C ASN A 1082 3.16 -13.00 -11.94
N GLN A 1083 3.81 -13.77 -11.05
CA GLN A 1083 5.29 -13.86 -10.98
C GLN A 1083 5.88 -15.26 -11.29
N GLN A 1084 5.13 -16.12 -11.99
CA GLN A 1084 5.61 -17.47 -12.32
C GLN A 1084 6.58 -17.51 -13.53
N GLY A 1085 6.70 -16.43 -14.31
CA GLY A 1085 7.58 -16.41 -15.50
C GLY A 1085 9.04 -16.04 -15.22
N THR A 1086 9.28 -14.99 -14.42
CA THR A 1086 10.63 -14.40 -14.23
C THR A 1086 11.46 -15.10 -13.14
N SER A 1087 10.82 -15.60 -12.08
CA SER A 1087 11.52 -16.31 -10.99
C SER A 1087 12.16 -17.62 -11.45
N GLY A 1088 11.48 -18.38 -12.34
CA GLY A 1088 12.02 -19.62 -12.92
C GLY A 1088 13.27 -19.40 -13.79
N HIS A 1089 13.28 -18.33 -14.59
CA HIS A 1089 14.41 -17.99 -15.46
C HIS A 1089 15.67 -17.64 -14.66
N THR A 1090 15.52 -16.85 -13.59
CA THR A 1090 16.66 -16.44 -12.74
C THR A 1090 17.31 -17.60 -11.98
N VAL A 1091 16.53 -18.61 -11.55
CA VAL A 1091 17.05 -19.81 -10.87
C VAL A 1091 17.79 -20.71 -11.85
N LEU A 1092 17.23 -20.93 -13.05
CA LEU A 1092 17.88 -21.71 -14.10
C LEU A 1092 19.21 -21.07 -14.53
N ASN A 1093 19.24 -19.74 -14.70
CA ASN A 1093 20.48 -19.01 -15.01
C ASN A 1093 21.53 -19.15 -13.90
N ALA A 1094 21.12 -19.10 -12.63
CA ALA A 1094 22.02 -19.30 -11.49
C ALA A 1094 22.61 -20.72 -11.44
N GLU A 1095 21.81 -21.75 -11.75
CA GLU A 1095 22.28 -23.15 -11.84
C GLU A 1095 23.30 -23.35 -12.95
N VAL A 1096 23.04 -22.81 -14.15
CA VAL A 1096 23.97 -22.87 -15.28
C VAL A 1096 25.30 -22.20 -14.94
N LEU A 1097 25.25 -21.04 -14.30
CA LEU A 1097 26.44 -20.31 -13.85
C LEU A 1097 27.21 -21.09 -12.78
N GLN A 1098 26.53 -21.63 -11.76
CA GLN A 1098 27.16 -22.44 -10.72
C GLN A 1098 27.90 -23.66 -11.31
N GLN A 1099 27.26 -24.38 -12.23
CA GLN A 1099 27.86 -25.54 -12.90
C GLN A 1099 29.07 -25.14 -13.75
N LEU A 1100 29.00 -24.01 -14.45
CA LEU A 1100 30.11 -23.52 -15.25
C LEU A 1100 31.31 -23.09 -14.38
N TYR A 1101 31.08 -22.37 -13.29
CA TYR A 1101 32.17 -21.97 -12.39
C TYR A 1101 32.82 -23.18 -11.74
N TYR A 1102 32.04 -24.23 -11.40
CA TYR A 1102 32.60 -25.50 -10.96
C TYR A 1102 33.46 -26.16 -12.04
N ALA A 1103 33.00 -26.17 -13.29
CA ALA A 1103 33.79 -26.69 -14.42
C ALA A 1103 35.11 -25.93 -14.58
N MET A 1104 35.09 -24.59 -14.54
CA MET A 1104 36.28 -23.74 -14.60
C MET A 1104 37.25 -23.96 -13.44
N TRP A 1105 36.72 -24.22 -12.23
CA TRP A 1105 37.53 -24.60 -11.07
C TRP A 1105 38.27 -25.92 -11.29
N LEU A 1106 37.64 -26.88 -11.98
CA LEU A 1106 38.27 -28.14 -12.38
C LEU A 1106 39.28 -27.97 -13.51
N TRP A 1107 39.03 -27.05 -14.46
CA TRP A 1107 39.96 -26.74 -15.55
C TRP A 1107 41.35 -26.34 -15.03
N LEU A 1108 41.41 -25.51 -13.99
CA LEU A 1108 42.66 -25.09 -13.33
C LEU A 1108 43.24 -26.15 -12.37
N GLY A 1109 42.42 -27.10 -11.90
CA GLY A 1109 42.80 -28.08 -10.88
C GLY A 1109 43.56 -29.30 -11.41
N ASN A 1110 43.46 -29.59 -12.71
CA ASN A 1110 44.11 -30.74 -13.34
C ASN A 1110 45.32 -30.32 -14.18
N GLY A 1111 46.53 -30.62 -13.70
CA GLY A 1111 47.76 -30.38 -14.46
C GLY A 1111 47.82 -31.14 -15.80
N ASP A 1112 47.12 -32.28 -15.88
CA ASP A 1112 47.16 -33.19 -17.03
C ASP A 1112 46.16 -32.81 -18.15
N LEU A 1113 45.30 -31.81 -17.96
CA LEU A 1113 44.36 -31.36 -19.01
C LEU A 1113 45.11 -30.88 -20.28
N SER A 1114 46.32 -30.37 -20.09
CA SER A 1114 47.25 -29.97 -21.15
C SER A 1114 47.88 -31.15 -21.91
N SER A 1115 47.75 -32.38 -21.40
CA SER A 1115 48.27 -33.61 -22.01
C SER A 1115 47.18 -34.53 -22.58
N LEU A 1116 45.93 -34.38 -22.12
CA LEU A 1116 44.72 -35.10 -22.59
C LEU A 1116 44.13 -34.51 -23.90
N MET A 1117 44.99 -33.90 -24.71
CA MET A 1117 44.69 -33.03 -25.85
C MET A 1117 43.91 -33.69 -26.99
N GLU A 1118 43.99 -35.03 -27.13
CA GLU A 1118 43.31 -35.81 -28.18
C GLU A 1118 41.98 -36.45 -27.71
N ASP A 1119 41.71 -36.50 -26.39
CA ASP A 1119 40.61 -37.26 -25.78
C ASP A 1119 39.64 -36.40 -24.94
N ILE A 1120 39.53 -35.09 -25.23
CA ILE A 1120 38.67 -34.14 -24.49
C ILE A 1120 37.20 -34.61 -24.41
N HIS A 1121 36.74 -35.38 -25.40
CA HIS A 1121 35.39 -35.97 -25.41
C HIS A 1121 35.16 -37.05 -24.33
N GLN A 1122 36.22 -37.62 -23.74
CA GLN A 1122 36.16 -38.64 -22.70
C GLN A 1122 36.05 -38.05 -21.28
N LEU A 1123 36.17 -36.73 -21.13
CA LEU A 1123 36.02 -36.06 -19.84
C LEU A 1123 34.58 -36.16 -19.31
N PRO A 1124 34.37 -36.20 -17.99
CA PRO A 1124 33.03 -36.16 -17.41
C PRO A 1124 32.24 -34.91 -17.80
N SER A 1125 30.90 -35.00 -17.82
CA SER A 1125 30.01 -33.89 -18.19
C SER A 1125 30.17 -32.62 -17.33
N HIS A 1126 30.58 -32.78 -16.07
CA HIS A 1126 30.84 -31.66 -15.14
C HIS A 1126 32.05 -30.79 -15.52
N TYR A 1127 32.83 -31.15 -16.55
CA TYR A 1127 33.86 -30.28 -17.14
C TYR A 1127 33.31 -29.28 -18.16
N ASN A 1128 32.00 -29.32 -18.47
CA ASN A 1128 31.39 -28.51 -19.54
C ASN A 1128 32.23 -28.59 -20.84
N ILE A 1129 32.27 -29.81 -21.39
CA ILE A 1129 33.14 -30.19 -22.52
C ILE A 1129 32.98 -29.24 -23.71
N TYR A 1130 31.74 -28.80 -24.00
CA TYR A 1130 31.44 -27.88 -25.10
C TYR A 1130 32.20 -26.55 -24.96
N ARG A 1131 32.07 -25.84 -23.83
CA ARG A 1131 32.74 -24.55 -23.64
C ARG A 1131 34.26 -24.70 -23.49
N LEU A 1132 34.73 -25.78 -22.87
CA LEU A 1132 36.16 -26.10 -22.81
C LEU A 1132 36.76 -26.28 -24.21
N GLN A 1133 36.07 -27.00 -25.11
CA GLN A 1133 36.47 -27.15 -26.52
C GLN A 1133 36.51 -25.81 -27.26
N LEU A 1134 35.58 -24.89 -26.96
CA LEU A 1134 35.59 -23.57 -27.58
C LEU A 1134 36.85 -22.75 -27.22
N CYS A 1135 37.35 -22.88 -25.99
CA CYS A 1135 38.61 -22.27 -25.53
C CYS A 1135 39.87 -22.96 -26.09
N TYR A 1136 39.76 -24.24 -26.42
CA TYR A 1136 40.90 -25.13 -26.66
C TYR A 1136 41.18 -25.45 -28.15
N ALA A 1137 40.14 -25.56 -28.98
CA ALA A 1137 40.25 -26.11 -30.34
C ALA A 1137 41.40 -25.49 -31.14
N LYS A 1138 42.04 -26.27 -32.04
CA LYS A 1138 43.11 -25.87 -33.00
C LYS A 1138 42.65 -24.79 -33.99
N LYS A 1139 42.14 -23.69 -33.46
CA LYS A 1139 41.55 -22.55 -34.12
C LYS A 1139 42.66 -21.57 -34.45
N LEU A 1140 42.50 -20.90 -35.58
CA LEU A 1140 43.31 -19.73 -35.89
C LEU A 1140 43.01 -18.64 -34.86
N GLU A 1141 43.97 -17.78 -34.58
CA GLU A 1141 43.77 -16.67 -33.64
C GLU A 1141 42.61 -15.74 -34.06
N SER A 1142 42.32 -15.64 -35.37
CA SER A 1142 41.17 -14.92 -35.94
C SER A 1142 39.81 -15.47 -35.49
N ASP A 1143 39.75 -16.72 -35.06
CA ASP A 1143 38.55 -17.43 -34.61
C ASP A 1143 38.28 -17.29 -33.10
N LEU A 1144 39.11 -16.56 -32.38
CA LEU A 1144 38.99 -16.37 -30.93
C LEU A 1144 38.02 -15.24 -30.59
N PRO A 1145 37.38 -15.28 -29.41
CA PRO A 1145 36.21 -14.45 -29.11
C PRO A 1145 36.50 -12.94 -29.09
N TRP A 1146 37.73 -12.50 -28.83
CA TRP A 1146 38.08 -11.07 -28.89
C TRP A 1146 38.05 -10.49 -30.32
N ASN A 1147 38.04 -11.30 -31.37
CA ASN A 1147 37.97 -10.83 -32.76
C ASN A 1147 36.54 -10.78 -33.32
N GLN A 1148 35.59 -11.53 -32.74
CA GLN A 1148 34.22 -11.62 -33.20
C GLN A 1148 33.25 -11.67 -32.00
N ALA A 1149 32.45 -10.62 -31.82
CA ALA A 1149 31.54 -10.47 -30.68
C ALA A 1149 30.40 -11.49 -30.66
N ASP A 1150 30.03 -12.05 -31.81
CA ASP A 1150 29.07 -13.15 -31.96
C ASP A 1150 29.51 -14.45 -31.25
N ARG A 1151 30.80 -14.57 -30.91
CA ARG A 1151 31.37 -15.70 -30.17
C ARG A 1151 31.42 -15.48 -28.66
N TYR A 1152 30.96 -14.34 -28.15
CA TYR A 1152 30.80 -14.14 -26.71
C TYR A 1152 29.80 -15.16 -26.15
N TRP A 1153 30.04 -15.63 -24.93
CA TRP A 1153 29.05 -16.45 -24.21
C TRP A 1153 27.93 -15.58 -23.66
N THR A 1154 27.23 -14.88 -24.56
CA THR A 1154 26.11 -13.99 -24.24
C THR A 1154 24.94 -14.73 -23.62
N ASP A 1155 24.83 -16.03 -23.84
CA ASP A 1155 23.88 -16.94 -23.18
C ASP A 1155 24.09 -17.07 -21.66
N LEU A 1156 25.25 -16.64 -21.15
CA LEU A 1156 25.56 -16.60 -19.71
C LEU A 1156 25.31 -15.22 -19.09
N VAL A 1157 24.97 -14.23 -19.90
CA VAL A 1157 24.68 -12.86 -19.48
C VAL A 1157 23.20 -12.61 -19.73
N ASP A 1158 22.47 -12.20 -18.70
CA ASP A 1158 21.04 -11.90 -18.84
C ASP A 1158 20.85 -10.54 -19.55
N ILE A 1159 21.12 -10.51 -20.86
CA ILE A 1159 21.05 -9.30 -21.69
C ILE A 1159 19.60 -8.80 -21.75
N GLU A 1160 18.63 -9.70 -21.78
CA GLU A 1160 17.22 -9.32 -21.74
C GLU A 1160 16.89 -8.53 -20.47
N GLN A 1161 17.32 -9.01 -19.30
CA GLN A 1161 17.15 -8.25 -18.06
C GLN A 1161 17.90 -6.91 -18.12
N LEU A 1162 19.13 -6.86 -18.66
CA LEU A 1162 19.88 -5.61 -18.78
C LEU A 1162 19.20 -4.59 -19.72
N VAL A 1163 18.61 -5.05 -20.82
CA VAL A 1163 17.82 -4.23 -21.75
C VAL A 1163 16.53 -3.75 -21.06
N GLN A 1164 15.84 -4.62 -20.33
CA GLN A 1164 14.65 -4.23 -19.56
C GLN A 1164 14.99 -3.22 -18.46
N ASP A 1165 16.10 -3.41 -17.74
CA ASP A 1165 16.59 -2.45 -16.75
C ASP A 1165 16.93 -1.11 -17.40
N PHE A 1166 17.51 -1.12 -18.61
CA PHE A 1166 17.77 0.09 -19.39
C PHE A 1166 16.48 0.79 -19.87
N LEU A 1167 15.48 0.05 -20.37
CA LEU A 1167 14.23 0.62 -20.87
C LEU A 1167 13.33 1.13 -19.72
N SER A 1168 13.31 0.40 -18.61
CA SER A 1168 12.58 0.75 -17.38
C SER A 1168 13.32 1.78 -16.52
N PHE A 1169 14.58 2.08 -16.82
CA PHE A 1169 15.41 3.07 -16.13
C PHE A 1169 14.67 4.42 -16.01
N SER A 1170 14.30 4.79 -14.79
CA SER A 1170 13.65 6.07 -14.52
C SER A 1170 14.64 7.21 -14.69
N TRP A 1171 14.28 8.19 -15.51
CA TRP A 1171 14.93 9.49 -15.62
C TRP A 1171 13.83 10.55 -15.72
N GLU A 1172 14.11 11.79 -15.34
CA GLU A 1172 13.07 12.82 -15.31
C GLU A 1172 12.46 13.04 -16.70
N GLY A 1173 11.18 12.71 -16.85
CA GLY A 1173 10.44 12.88 -18.10
C GLY A 1173 10.19 11.56 -18.83
N SER A 1174 10.81 10.45 -18.45
CA SER A 1174 10.62 9.16 -19.12
C SER A 1174 9.18 8.64 -19.04
N GLU A 1175 8.45 8.98 -17.97
CA GLU A 1175 7.03 8.64 -17.79
C GLU A 1175 6.14 9.12 -18.94
N LYS A 1176 6.49 10.22 -19.60
CA LYS A 1176 5.69 10.76 -20.71
C LYS A 1176 5.72 9.88 -21.96
N PHE A 1177 6.77 9.08 -22.13
CA PHE A 1177 6.94 8.20 -23.28
C PHE A 1177 6.58 6.74 -22.99
N ARG A 1178 6.42 6.38 -21.71
CA ARG A 1178 6.05 5.02 -21.31
C ARG A 1178 4.57 4.80 -21.53
N THR A 1179 4.22 3.95 -22.49
CA THR A 1179 2.90 3.35 -22.56
C THR A 1179 2.80 2.30 -21.46
N ASP A 1180 1.64 2.23 -20.80
CA ASP A 1180 1.46 1.30 -19.69
C ASP A 1180 1.64 -0.16 -20.13
N ASP A 1181 1.65 -0.46 -21.44
CA ASP A 1181 1.91 -1.80 -22.00
C ASP A 1181 3.29 -2.40 -21.64
N ILE A 1182 4.32 -1.59 -21.38
CA ILE A 1182 5.64 -2.11 -20.95
C ILE A 1182 5.66 -2.40 -19.43
N THR A 1183 4.68 -1.86 -18.68
CA THR A 1183 4.44 -2.11 -17.25
C THR A 1183 3.13 -2.87 -16.97
N ALA A 1184 2.36 -3.25 -17.99
CA ALA A 1184 1.01 -3.79 -17.88
C ALA A 1184 0.97 -5.29 -17.56
N THR A 1185 2.11 -5.92 -17.30
CA THR A 1185 2.15 -7.18 -16.54
C THR A 1185 2.35 -6.96 -15.03
N ALA A 1186 2.53 -5.71 -14.57
CA ALA A 1186 2.75 -5.37 -13.16
C ALA A 1186 1.72 -4.37 -12.57
N ALA A 1187 0.83 -3.75 -13.35
CA ALA A 1187 -0.17 -2.80 -12.83
C ALA A 1187 -1.55 -2.92 -13.51
N LYS A 1188 -2.21 -4.06 -13.29
CA LYS A 1188 -3.68 -4.11 -13.22
C LYS A 1188 -4.06 -4.79 -11.90
N ALA A 1189 -3.87 -4.05 -10.82
CA ALA A 1189 -4.34 -4.43 -9.49
C ALA A 1189 -5.00 -3.25 -8.76
N ASP A 1190 -5.47 -2.24 -9.50
CA ASP A 1190 -6.39 -1.23 -8.99
C ASP A 1190 -7.71 -1.31 -9.76
N ASP A 1191 -8.39 -2.43 -9.55
CA ASP A 1191 -9.85 -2.49 -9.54
C ASP A 1191 -10.30 -2.90 -8.13
N LEU A 1192 -9.79 -2.17 -7.13
CA LEU A 1192 -10.22 -2.24 -5.73
C LEU A 1192 -11.22 -1.12 -5.42
N THR A 1193 -12.20 -0.92 -6.30
CA THR A 1193 -13.47 -0.26 -5.95
C THR A 1193 -14.71 -1.05 -6.38
N SER A 1194 -14.55 -2.32 -6.75
CA SER A 1194 -15.61 -3.31 -6.56
C SER A 1194 -15.26 -4.20 -5.35
N LEU A 1195 -15.50 -3.69 -4.14
CA LEU A 1195 -15.96 -4.58 -3.06
C LEU A 1195 -17.39 -5.02 -3.42
N SER A 1196 -17.52 -5.75 -4.53
CA SER A 1196 -18.73 -6.43 -4.95
C SER A 1196 -18.96 -7.56 -3.96
N THR A 1197 -19.97 -7.34 -3.11
CA THR A 1197 -20.98 -8.32 -2.62
C THR A 1197 -20.53 -9.57 -1.84
N THR A 1198 -19.30 -10.07 -1.99
CA THR A 1198 -18.89 -11.37 -1.45
C THR A 1198 -18.16 -11.27 -0.10
N THR A 1199 -17.44 -10.18 0.16
CA THR A 1199 -16.71 -10.01 1.45
C THR A 1199 -17.62 -9.48 2.57
N ARG A 1200 -18.77 -8.87 2.23
CA ARG A 1200 -19.80 -8.49 3.20
C ARG A 1200 -20.61 -9.70 3.72
N ARG A 1201 -20.37 -10.92 3.22
CA ARG A 1201 -20.91 -12.15 3.81
C ARG A 1201 -20.18 -12.62 5.09
N ARG A 1202 -18.95 -12.13 5.37
CA ARG A 1202 -18.15 -12.63 6.52
C ARG A 1202 -18.27 -11.82 7.82
N LEU A 1203 -19.07 -10.76 7.85
CA LEU A 1203 -19.52 -10.11 9.08
C LEU A 1203 -21.03 -10.30 9.29
N ARG A 1204 -21.62 -11.31 8.65
CA ARG A 1204 -23.02 -11.64 8.82
C ARG A 1204 -23.16 -12.57 10.02
N SER A 1205 -23.58 -12.01 11.15
CA SER A 1205 -24.45 -12.73 12.08
C SER A 1205 -25.79 -12.96 11.37
N ILE A 1206 -25.81 -13.73 10.28
CA ILE A 1206 -26.97 -14.58 10.04
C ILE A 1206 -26.93 -15.48 11.26
N ALA A 1207 -28.02 -15.53 12.04
CA ALA A 1207 -28.16 -16.56 13.05
C ALA A 1207 -27.88 -17.89 12.35
N ASP A 1208 -26.70 -18.46 12.59
CA ASP A 1208 -26.27 -19.70 12.00
C ASP A 1208 -27.33 -20.73 12.41
N SER A 1209 -27.78 -21.62 11.52
CA SER A 1209 -28.85 -22.56 11.86
C SER A 1209 -28.51 -23.42 13.10
N SER A 1210 -27.25 -23.39 13.52
CA SER A 1210 -26.69 -23.96 14.74
C SER A 1210 -27.09 -23.25 16.05
N THR A 1211 -27.55 -21.99 16.01
CA THR A 1211 -27.98 -21.20 17.18
C THR A 1211 -29.46 -21.36 17.52
N ILE A 1212 -30.26 -21.91 16.61
CA ILE A 1212 -31.69 -22.14 16.79
C ILE A 1212 -31.89 -23.47 17.54
N GLU A 1213 -32.35 -23.43 18.80
CA GLU A 1213 -32.51 -24.63 19.62
C GLU A 1213 -33.71 -25.48 19.17
N PRO A 1214 -33.54 -26.66 18.54
CA PRO A 1214 -34.63 -27.43 17.96
C PRO A 1214 -35.65 -27.86 19.02
N LEU A 1215 -36.92 -27.92 18.62
CA LEU A 1215 -37.97 -28.56 19.41
C LEU A 1215 -37.50 -29.93 19.95
N PRO A 1216 -37.67 -30.20 21.26
CA PRO A 1216 -37.26 -31.46 21.87
C PRO A 1216 -37.82 -32.69 21.15
N SER A 1217 -37.10 -33.80 21.22
CA SER A 1217 -37.54 -35.06 20.62
C SER A 1217 -38.85 -35.53 21.26
N LEU A 1218 -39.75 -36.06 20.44
CA LEU A 1218 -41.02 -36.59 20.93
C LEU A 1218 -40.75 -37.87 21.71
N VAL A 1219 -41.02 -37.83 23.01
CA VAL A 1219 -41.02 -39.01 23.88
C VAL A 1219 -42.47 -39.29 24.26
N ILE A 1220 -42.95 -40.52 24.07
CA ILE A 1220 -44.26 -40.94 24.58
C ILE A 1220 -44.00 -42.16 25.46
N ASN A 1221 -44.05 -41.96 26.77
CA ASN A 1221 -43.80 -43.02 27.73
C ASN A 1221 -44.97 -43.99 27.77
N THR A 1222 -44.67 -45.29 27.78
CA THR A 1222 -45.67 -46.33 28.06
C THR A 1222 -46.05 -46.25 29.54
N PRO A 1223 -47.34 -46.27 29.90
CA PRO A 1223 -47.74 -46.23 31.29
C PRO A 1223 -47.17 -47.44 32.05
N SER A 1224 -46.38 -47.18 33.08
CA SER A 1224 -45.77 -48.21 33.91
C SER A 1224 -46.85 -48.89 34.77
N THR A 1225 -47.30 -50.07 34.34
CA THR A 1225 -48.09 -50.97 35.19
C THR A 1225 -47.17 -51.69 36.18
N SER A 1226 -46.96 -51.11 37.36
CA SER A 1226 -46.41 -51.85 38.51
C SER A 1226 -46.83 -51.24 39.85
N THR A 1227 -48.10 -51.43 40.22
CA THR A 1227 -48.41 -51.76 41.61
C THR A 1227 -47.86 -53.16 41.91
N SER A 1228 -46.72 -53.26 42.59
CA SER A 1228 -46.26 -54.54 43.14
C SER A 1228 -45.98 -54.42 44.64
N THR A 1229 -47.04 -54.64 45.41
CA THR A 1229 -46.99 -55.17 46.78
C THR A 1229 -46.32 -56.55 46.76
N SER A 1230 -44.99 -56.61 46.86
CA SER A 1230 -44.28 -57.85 47.26
C SER A 1230 -42.81 -57.57 47.57
N SER A 1231 -42.51 -57.14 48.79
CA SER A 1231 -41.17 -57.28 49.40
C SER A 1231 -41.26 -57.26 50.93
N ILE A 1232 -42.13 -58.12 51.48
CA ILE A 1232 -42.05 -58.57 52.87
C ILE A 1232 -41.99 -60.10 52.82
N LYS A 1233 -40.94 -60.67 53.44
CA LYS A 1233 -40.57 -62.10 53.60
C LYS A 1233 -39.72 -62.75 52.48
N LYS A 1234 -38.39 -62.56 52.56
CA LYS A 1234 -37.45 -63.64 52.96
C LYS A 1234 -35.99 -63.12 53.05
N LYS A 1235 -35.61 -62.68 54.26
CA LYS A 1235 -34.26 -62.85 54.82
C LYS A 1235 -34.38 -63.09 56.34
N MET A 1236 -34.75 -64.32 56.68
CA MET A 1236 -34.60 -65.02 57.97
C MET A 1236 -34.91 -66.50 57.66
N ASN A 1237 -33.91 -67.32 57.38
CA ASN A 1237 -33.28 -68.33 58.23
C ASN A 1237 -32.13 -68.93 57.39
N LEU A 1238 -30.91 -69.27 57.82
CA LEU A 1238 -30.31 -69.59 59.12
C LEU A 1238 -28.77 -69.53 58.93
N LYS A 1239 -28.07 -68.66 59.67
CA LYS A 1239 -26.83 -68.90 60.45
C LYS A 1239 -26.26 -67.57 60.91
#